data_AF-A0AAV6PRH1-F1
#
_entry.id   AF-A0AAV6PRH1-F1
#
_cell.length_a   1.000
_cell.length_b   1.000
_cell.length_c   1.000
_cell.angle_alpha   90.00
_cell.angle_beta   90.00
_cell.angle_gamma   90.00
#
_symmetry.space_group_name_H-M   'P 1'
#
loop_
_entity.id
_entity.type
_entity.pdbx_description
1 polymer ?
#
loop_
_entity_poly.entity_id
_entity_poly.type
_entity_poly.pdbx_seq_one_letter_code
_entity_poly.pdbx_strand_id
1 'polypeptide(L)'
;MVTEVRGFTDPQKEDYFRKSFRDEEQARRIISHIQTSRSLHIMCHIPVFCWITATVLENMFETRDGGELPKTLTEMYIHFLVVQSKVKKVKYDGGAETDPHWSPKNRRMIKSLGKLAFQQLQKGNLIFYESDLTECGIDITAASVYSGVFTQIFKEERGLYQDKVFCFVHLSVQEFLAALHVHLTFITSGTNLLSEPTTSQWSRPFRKKPELNHLHQSAVGEALLSPNGHLDLSLRFLLGLSLETNQKLLRGLLKQTGSGSQTNQETVEYIKKKISENLSAERSINLFHCLNELNHRSLVEEIQESLTSGRLSTKTLSPAQWSALVFILLSSGKDLEEFDLMKYSASEEALLKLLPVVKVSTKALYVDQYININKTYSKEHKTNMFNLLFITVFYLRLSGCNLSERSCEALSSVLSSVSSHLRHMDLSNNDLQDPGVKLLCDGLKSPHCSLETLSLSGCLVSKEGCSSLTSALNSNPSHLRELDLSNNDLKDPGVKLLCDGLKSPHCSLETLRMSGCKLSERSCEALSSVLSSVSSRLRHVDLSNNDLQDQGVKLLCDGLKSPHCSLETLSLSGCLVSEEGCSSLTSALNSNPSHLRELDLSYNHPGDSGEKLLSAGLKSPHWRLDTLRMDHAGEQWLKPGLRKYSCELELDTNTMHRNLKLSDDNRKVTHVTEDQSYPDHPDRFDVFPQLLCRPGLTGRCYWEVEWRGAVDISLSYRGIKRKGIGSDCLFGYNDQSWSLIYSDDRGYSVRHCGTGTPIMSSVSHRVSVYVDCPAGTLSFYSISSDSLIHLHTFRTTFTEPVYPGFWVCPGSSVSLCPL
;
A
#
# COMPACT_ATOMS: atom_id res chain seq x y z
N MET A 1 12.69 -31.48 -2.73
CA MET A 1 12.44 -30.83 -1.43
C MET A 1 13.74 -30.16 -1.02
N VAL A 2 13.78 -28.83 -0.99
CA VAL A 2 14.97 -28.04 -0.57
C VAL A 2 14.67 -27.52 0.83
N THR A 3 15.56 -27.76 1.79
CA THR A 3 15.42 -27.27 3.17
C THR A 3 16.31 -26.04 3.32
N GLU A 4 15.71 -24.89 3.61
CA GLU A 4 16.39 -23.61 3.79
C GLU A 4 16.55 -23.30 5.28
N VAL A 5 17.77 -22.95 5.72
CA VAL A 5 18.05 -22.50 7.09
C VAL A 5 17.83 -20.98 7.16
N ARG A 6 16.79 -20.54 7.86
CA ARG A 6 16.33 -19.14 7.91
C ARG A 6 16.87 -18.30 9.08
N GLY A 7 17.97 -18.68 9.72
CA GLY A 7 18.57 -17.88 10.80
C GLY A 7 17.67 -17.64 12.03
N PHE A 8 17.96 -16.58 12.79
CA PHE A 8 17.20 -16.13 13.96
C PHE A 8 16.16 -15.05 13.61
N THR A 9 14.93 -15.25 14.09
CA THR A 9 13.90 -14.22 14.14
C THR A 9 14.23 -13.16 15.20
N ASP A 10 13.60 -11.99 15.14
CA ASP A 10 13.87 -10.91 16.10
C ASP A 10 13.67 -11.34 17.58
N PRO A 11 12.61 -12.10 17.94
CA PRO A 11 12.49 -12.66 19.29
C PRO A 11 13.63 -13.62 19.65
N GLN A 12 14.12 -14.43 18.70
CA GLN A 12 15.23 -15.36 18.93
C GLN A 12 16.56 -14.63 19.13
N LYS A 13 16.78 -13.50 18.45
CA LYS A 13 17.95 -12.64 18.67
C LYS A 13 17.96 -12.11 20.11
N GLU A 14 16.84 -11.55 20.57
CA GLU A 14 16.71 -11.03 21.94
C GLU A 14 16.93 -12.12 22.98
N ASP A 15 16.34 -13.30 22.78
CA ASP A 15 16.51 -14.45 23.68
C ASP A 15 17.97 -14.92 23.73
N TYR A 16 18.67 -14.94 22.59
CA TYR A 16 20.10 -15.27 22.55
C TYR A 16 20.92 -14.30 23.41
N PHE A 17 20.76 -12.99 23.24
CA PHE A 17 21.51 -12.01 24.01
C PHE A 17 21.13 -12.06 25.49
N ARG A 18 19.85 -12.22 25.82
CA ARG A 18 19.41 -12.37 27.22
C ARG A 18 20.04 -13.59 27.90
N LYS A 19 20.23 -14.69 27.17
CA LYS A 19 20.90 -15.91 27.68
C LYS A 19 22.42 -15.80 27.72
N SER A 20 23.01 -14.94 26.89
CA SER A 20 24.47 -14.80 26.78
C SER A 20 25.08 -13.97 27.91
N PHE A 21 24.30 -13.09 28.54
CA PHE A 21 24.76 -12.19 29.61
C PHE A 21 24.10 -12.52 30.95
N ARG A 22 24.89 -12.56 32.03
CA ARG A 22 24.39 -12.87 33.38
C ARG A 22 23.66 -11.70 34.04
N ASP A 23 24.05 -10.48 33.71
CA ASP A 23 23.44 -9.24 34.21
C ASP A 23 22.32 -8.78 33.26
N GLU A 24 21.11 -8.65 33.80
CA GLU A 24 19.92 -8.27 33.06
C GLU A 24 20.00 -6.83 32.52
N GLU A 25 20.63 -5.92 33.25
CA GLU A 25 20.80 -4.52 32.81
C GLU A 25 21.79 -4.45 31.65
N GLN A 26 22.86 -5.24 31.72
CA GLN A 26 23.83 -5.38 30.65
C GLN A 26 23.17 -5.98 29.39
N ALA A 27 22.38 -7.04 29.54
CA ALA A 27 21.64 -7.66 28.45
C ALA A 27 20.68 -6.65 27.78
N ARG A 28 19.94 -5.86 28.57
CA ARG A 28 19.01 -4.83 28.06
C ARG A 28 19.74 -3.74 27.29
N ARG A 29 20.88 -3.26 27.80
CA ARG A 29 21.71 -2.25 27.14
C ARG A 29 22.29 -2.76 25.81
N ILE A 30 22.65 -4.04 25.74
CA ILE A 30 23.14 -4.68 24.51
C ILE A 30 22.03 -4.83 23.48
N ILE A 31 20.87 -5.34 23.89
CA ILE A 31 19.70 -5.47 22.99
C ILE A 31 19.34 -4.10 22.44
N SER A 32 19.28 -3.07 23.29
CA SER A 32 19.03 -1.70 22.88
C SER A 32 20.08 -1.18 21.90
N HIS A 33 21.38 -1.36 22.18
CA HIS A 33 22.46 -0.95 21.27
C HIS A 33 22.33 -1.63 19.90
N ILE A 34 22.11 -2.95 19.88
CA ILE A 34 21.93 -3.71 18.65
C ILE A 34 20.70 -3.21 17.89
N GLN A 35 19.57 -2.99 18.54
CA GLN A 35 18.36 -2.43 17.92
C GLN A 35 18.58 -1.02 17.35
N THR A 36 19.37 -0.18 18.03
CA THR A 36 19.73 1.17 17.52
C THR A 36 20.70 1.12 16.34
N SER A 37 21.55 0.08 16.25
CA SER A 37 22.46 -0.14 15.13
C SER A 37 21.88 -1.16 14.14
N ARG A 38 21.12 -0.66 13.15
CA ARG A 38 20.42 -1.51 12.19
C ARG A 38 21.34 -2.49 11.44
N SER A 39 22.57 -2.07 11.11
CA SER A 39 23.54 -2.96 10.45
C SER A 39 23.95 -4.15 11.33
N LEU A 40 24.13 -3.93 12.64
CA LEU A 40 24.41 -5.02 13.59
C LEU A 40 23.17 -5.93 13.75
N HIS A 41 21.98 -5.32 13.87
CA HIS A 41 20.72 -6.05 14.04
C HIS A 41 20.38 -6.98 12.87
N ILE A 42 20.60 -6.54 11.61
CA ILE A 42 20.40 -7.36 10.41
C ILE A 42 21.37 -8.55 10.41
N MET A 43 22.64 -8.31 10.72
CA MET A 43 23.67 -9.36 10.71
C MET A 43 23.43 -10.43 11.77
N CYS A 44 22.89 -10.04 12.93
CA CYS A 44 22.48 -10.96 14.00
C CYS A 44 21.34 -11.91 13.61
N HIS A 45 20.79 -11.81 12.40
CA HIS A 45 19.97 -12.88 11.84
C HIS A 45 20.76 -14.18 11.67
N ILE A 46 22.06 -14.11 11.40
CA ILE A 46 22.93 -15.27 11.31
C ILE A 46 23.57 -15.50 12.70
N PRO A 47 23.35 -16.67 13.34
CA PRO A 47 23.75 -16.91 14.75
C PRO A 47 25.22 -16.63 15.08
N VAL A 48 26.14 -16.83 14.14
CA VAL A 48 27.57 -16.55 14.35
C VAL A 48 27.85 -15.07 14.62
N PHE A 49 27.07 -14.14 14.05
CA PHE A 49 27.22 -12.72 14.36
C PHE A 49 26.69 -12.36 15.74
N CYS A 50 25.68 -13.08 16.24
CA CYS A 50 25.28 -12.94 17.64
C CYS A 50 26.42 -13.34 18.57
N TRP A 51 27.13 -14.44 18.27
CA TRP A 51 28.30 -14.88 19.03
C TRP A 51 29.46 -13.87 18.97
N ILE A 52 29.81 -13.36 17.78
CA ILE A 52 30.86 -12.34 17.62
C ILE A 52 30.50 -11.08 18.42
N THR A 53 29.26 -10.60 18.28
CA THR A 53 28.77 -9.39 18.95
C THR A 53 28.76 -9.57 20.46
N ALA A 54 28.27 -10.72 20.96
CA ALA A 54 28.28 -11.02 22.38
C ALA A 54 29.70 -11.05 22.94
N THR A 55 30.63 -11.74 22.27
CA THR A 55 32.05 -11.84 22.66
C THR A 55 32.73 -10.48 22.75
N VAL A 56 32.47 -9.59 21.79
CA VAL A 56 33.05 -8.24 21.78
C VAL A 56 32.48 -7.38 22.90
N LEU A 57 31.15 -7.35 23.01
CA LEU A 57 30.48 -6.48 23.97
C LEU A 57 30.77 -6.92 25.41
N GLU A 58 30.81 -8.22 25.69
CA GLU A 58 31.21 -8.77 27.00
C GLU A 58 32.57 -8.23 27.44
N ASN A 59 33.60 -8.34 26.59
CA ASN A 59 34.94 -7.84 26.93
C ASN A 59 35.00 -6.33 27.12
N MET A 60 34.20 -5.57 26.36
CA MET A 60 34.18 -4.11 26.49
C MET A 60 33.54 -3.65 27.81
N PHE A 61 32.57 -4.39 28.35
CA PHE A 61 31.95 -4.10 29.65
C PHE A 61 32.82 -4.52 30.84
N GLU A 62 33.68 -5.54 30.68
CA GLU A 62 34.63 -5.95 31.72
C GLU A 62 35.77 -4.94 31.92
N THR A 63 36.14 -4.19 30.87
CA THR A 63 37.13 -3.12 30.97
C THR A 63 36.50 -1.84 31.53
N ARG A 64 36.97 -1.37 32.70
CA ARG A 64 36.45 -0.21 33.48
C ARG A 64 36.32 1.15 32.75
N ASP A 65 36.74 1.26 31.50
CA ASP A 65 36.56 2.48 30.70
C ASP A 65 35.24 2.38 29.94
N GLY A 66 34.24 3.16 30.34
CA GLY A 66 32.94 3.31 29.67
C GLY A 66 33.04 3.96 28.28
N GLY A 67 33.84 3.37 27.38
CA GLY A 67 34.00 3.79 25.99
C GLY A 67 32.72 3.59 25.17
N GLU A 68 32.64 4.27 24.04
CA GLU A 68 31.53 4.11 23.11
C GLU A 68 31.50 2.68 22.54
N LEU A 69 30.30 2.10 22.46
CA LEU A 69 30.10 0.78 21.86
C LEU A 69 30.31 0.85 20.33
N PRO A 70 30.79 -0.23 19.68
CA PRO A 70 31.02 -0.25 18.23
C PRO A 70 29.74 0.08 17.45
N LYS A 71 29.81 1.08 16.58
CA LYS A 71 28.69 1.57 15.76
C LYS A 71 28.71 0.96 14.36
N THR A 72 29.90 0.63 13.85
CA THR A 72 30.12 0.07 12.51
C THR A 72 30.53 -1.40 12.56
N LEU A 73 30.41 -2.10 11.44
CA LEU A 73 30.84 -3.50 11.36
C LEU A 73 32.36 -3.59 11.46
N THR A 74 33.10 -2.64 10.86
CA THR A 74 34.55 -2.63 10.94
C THR A 74 35.05 -2.44 12.37
N GLU A 75 34.44 -1.54 13.14
CA GLU A 75 34.76 -1.40 14.58
C GLU A 75 34.52 -2.71 15.32
N MET A 76 33.37 -3.35 15.10
CA MET A 76 33.04 -4.64 15.73
C MET A 76 34.11 -5.70 15.43
N TYR A 77 34.58 -5.81 14.19
CA TYR A 77 35.59 -6.79 13.79
C TYR A 77 37.01 -6.44 14.25
N ILE A 78 37.35 -5.15 14.35
CA ILE A 78 38.61 -4.71 14.98
C ILE A 78 38.61 -5.12 16.45
N HIS A 79 37.54 -4.83 17.18
CA HIS A 79 37.40 -5.23 18.57
C HIS A 79 37.43 -6.75 18.72
N PHE A 80 36.74 -7.49 17.85
CA PHE A 80 36.80 -8.94 17.82
C PHE A 80 38.24 -9.46 17.69
N LEU A 81 39.01 -8.92 16.73
CA LEU A 81 40.41 -9.31 16.54
C LEU A 81 41.29 -8.99 17.77
N VAL A 82 41.04 -7.85 18.42
CA VAL A 82 41.72 -7.45 19.66
C VAL A 82 41.36 -8.40 20.80
N VAL A 83 40.09 -8.76 20.99
CA VAL A 83 39.62 -9.71 22.00
C VAL A 83 40.26 -11.07 21.77
N GLN A 84 40.23 -11.60 20.55
CA GLN A 84 40.87 -12.88 20.23
C GLN A 84 42.39 -12.86 20.51
N SER A 85 43.04 -11.73 20.22
CA SER A 85 44.47 -11.54 20.51
C SER A 85 44.77 -11.52 22.03
N LYS A 86 43.89 -10.92 22.84
CA LYS A 86 43.97 -10.94 24.31
C LYS A 86 43.73 -12.33 24.87
N VAL A 87 42.64 -13.00 24.46
CA VAL A 87 42.28 -14.35 24.92
C VAL A 87 43.42 -15.32 24.66
N LYS A 88 44.01 -15.28 23.47
CA LYS A 88 45.16 -16.11 23.11
C LYS A 88 46.35 -15.85 24.03
N LYS A 89 46.61 -14.59 24.39
CA LYS A 89 47.73 -14.22 25.26
C LYS A 89 47.56 -14.73 26.68
N VAL A 90 46.38 -14.53 27.26
CA VAL A 90 46.05 -14.99 28.62
C VAL A 90 46.07 -16.51 28.70
N LYS A 91 45.48 -17.21 27.71
CA LYS A 91 45.37 -18.68 27.72
C LYS A 91 46.67 -19.41 27.37
N TYR A 92 47.50 -18.87 26.48
CA TYR A 92 48.63 -19.62 25.90
C TYR A 92 50.01 -18.95 26.05
N ASP A 93 50.09 -17.62 26.20
CA ASP A 93 51.38 -16.93 26.38
C ASP A 93 51.70 -16.63 27.86
N GLY A 94 50.79 -16.92 28.80
CA GLY A 94 50.97 -16.69 30.24
C GLY A 94 51.08 -15.21 30.65
N GLY A 95 50.66 -14.29 29.78
CA GLY A 95 50.73 -12.84 30.02
C GLY A 95 49.51 -12.30 30.80
N ALA A 96 49.69 -11.15 31.46
CA ALA A 96 48.61 -10.46 32.17
C ALA A 96 47.69 -9.71 31.18
N GLU A 97 46.41 -9.52 31.55
CA GLU A 97 45.44 -8.76 30.74
C GLU A 97 45.86 -7.30 30.47
N THR A 98 46.71 -6.73 31.33
CA THR A 98 47.22 -5.36 31.25
C THR A 98 48.34 -5.16 30.24
N ASP A 99 48.94 -6.22 29.73
CA ASP A 99 50.07 -6.13 28.81
C ASP A 99 49.64 -5.74 27.38
N PRO A 100 50.48 -5.07 26.57
CA PRO A 100 50.14 -4.72 25.18
C PRO A 100 49.69 -5.94 24.36
N HIS A 101 48.49 -5.86 23.78
CA HIS A 101 47.88 -6.97 23.03
C HIS A 101 48.62 -7.31 21.72
N TRP A 102 49.37 -6.34 21.15
CA TRP A 102 50.18 -6.52 19.94
C TRP A 102 51.64 -6.90 20.23
N SER A 103 51.91 -8.15 20.59
CA SER A 103 53.28 -8.70 20.64
C SER A 103 53.88 -8.90 19.23
N PRO A 104 55.22 -8.90 19.05
CA PRO A 104 55.83 -9.17 17.74
C PRO A 104 55.38 -10.50 17.12
N LYS A 105 55.18 -11.54 17.95
CA LYS A 105 54.66 -12.85 17.53
C LYS A 105 53.22 -12.74 17.02
N ASN A 106 52.33 -12.06 17.76
CA ASN A 106 50.94 -11.88 17.36
C ASN A 106 50.82 -11.03 16.09
N ARG A 107 51.60 -9.96 15.95
CA ARG A 107 51.60 -9.12 14.73
C ARG A 107 51.99 -9.92 13.49
N ARG A 108 53.01 -10.79 13.60
CA ARG A 108 53.41 -11.67 12.49
C ARG A 108 52.30 -12.66 12.13
N MET A 109 51.68 -13.29 13.12
CA MET A 109 50.59 -14.24 12.88
C MET A 109 49.38 -13.57 12.20
N ILE A 110 48.92 -12.41 12.67
CA ILE A 110 47.80 -11.70 12.03
C ILE A 110 48.12 -11.32 10.58
N LYS A 111 49.37 -10.92 10.29
CA LYS A 111 49.79 -10.65 8.90
C LYS A 111 49.74 -11.91 8.03
N SER A 112 50.19 -13.05 8.55
CA SER A 112 50.12 -14.34 7.86
C SER A 112 48.67 -14.78 7.63
N LEU A 113 47.81 -14.67 8.64
CA LEU A 113 46.38 -14.99 8.53
C LEU A 113 45.67 -14.07 7.53
N GLY A 114 46.01 -12.78 7.51
CA GLY A 114 45.49 -11.84 6.52
C GLY A 114 45.92 -12.18 5.09
N LYS A 115 47.19 -12.59 4.90
CA LYS A 115 47.69 -13.06 3.59
C LYS A 115 46.92 -14.31 3.13
N LEU A 116 46.77 -15.30 4.01
CA LEU A 116 46.01 -16.51 3.73
C LEU A 116 44.56 -16.18 3.35
N ALA A 117 43.90 -15.33 4.16
CA ALA A 117 42.53 -14.93 3.95
C ALA A 117 42.33 -14.26 2.58
N PHE A 118 43.24 -13.35 2.21
CA PHE A 118 43.22 -12.70 0.90
C PHE A 118 43.41 -13.70 -0.25
N GLN A 119 44.42 -14.57 -0.18
CA GLN A 119 44.68 -15.57 -1.23
C GLN A 119 43.51 -16.53 -1.42
N GLN A 120 42.92 -17.03 -0.33
CA GLN A 120 41.79 -17.97 -0.41
C GLN A 120 40.51 -17.26 -0.85
N LEU A 121 40.31 -15.99 -0.46
CA LEU A 121 39.16 -15.20 -0.93
C LEU A 121 39.24 -14.97 -2.45
N GLN A 122 40.41 -14.63 -2.99
CA GLN A 122 40.63 -14.46 -4.43
C GLN A 122 40.42 -15.76 -5.22
N LYS A 123 40.70 -16.93 -4.61
CA LYS A 123 40.41 -18.25 -5.19
C LYS A 123 38.94 -18.66 -5.05
N GLY A 124 38.13 -17.96 -4.26
CA GLY A 124 36.75 -18.35 -3.95
C GLY A 124 36.64 -19.53 -2.97
N ASN A 125 37.70 -19.81 -2.20
CA ASN A 125 37.78 -20.96 -1.31
C ASN A 125 37.32 -20.62 0.11
N LEU A 126 36.41 -21.43 0.67
CA LEU A 126 35.98 -21.39 2.07
C LEU A 126 36.77 -22.34 2.98
N ILE A 127 37.32 -23.40 2.38
CA ILE A 127 38.16 -24.40 3.05
C ILE A 127 39.55 -24.40 2.43
N PHE A 128 40.56 -24.71 3.23
CA PHE A 128 41.97 -24.74 2.81
C PHE A 128 42.73 -25.81 3.58
N TYR A 129 43.92 -26.17 3.08
CA TYR A 129 44.70 -27.33 3.53
C TYR A 129 45.99 -26.90 4.25
N GLU A 130 46.69 -27.89 4.81
CA GLU A 130 48.00 -27.68 5.46
C GLU A 130 49.03 -27.02 4.53
N SER A 131 49.00 -27.33 3.23
CA SER A 131 49.85 -26.67 2.24
C SER A 131 49.61 -25.16 2.15
N ASP A 132 48.36 -24.71 2.23
CA ASP A 132 48.02 -23.29 2.19
C ASP A 132 48.49 -22.56 3.47
N LEU A 133 48.40 -23.23 4.63
CA LEU A 133 48.92 -22.71 5.90
C LEU A 133 50.43 -22.51 5.85
N THR A 134 51.16 -23.53 5.37
CA THR A 134 52.62 -23.50 5.27
C THR A 134 53.12 -22.47 4.27
N GLU A 135 52.42 -22.26 3.13
CA GLU A 135 52.72 -21.19 2.16
C GLU A 135 52.62 -19.77 2.78
N CYS A 136 51.75 -19.62 3.79
CA CYS A 136 51.60 -18.38 4.56
C CYS A 136 52.49 -18.30 5.80
N GLY A 137 53.34 -19.30 6.04
CA GLY A 137 54.21 -19.39 7.22
C GLY A 137 53.44 -19.63 8.52
N ILE A 138 52.31 -20.34 8.46
CA ILE A 138 51.48 -20.67 9.61
C ILE A 138 51.69 -22.15 9.96
N ASP A 139 52.09 -22.42 11.20
CA ASP A 139 52.18 -23.79 11.71
C ASP A 139 50.79 -24.34 12.03
N ILE A 140 50.58 -25.64 11.81
CA ILE A 140 49.28 -26.31 12.03
C ILE A 140 48.79 -26.20 13.47
N THR A 141 49.70 -26.09 14.45
CA THR A 141 49.34 -25.89 15.87
C THR A 141 48.62 -24.55 16.11
N ALA A 142 48.74 -23.59 15.17
CA ALA A 142 48.07 -22.31 15.25
C ALA A 142 46.54 -22.44 15.23
N ALA A 143 45.97 -23.48 14.61
CA ALA A 143 44.52 -23.70 14.59
C ALA A 143 43.95 -23.94 16.01
N SER A 144 44.72 -24.58 16.89
CA SER A 144 44.33 -24.77 18.29
C SER A 144 44.49 -23.50 19.12
N VAL A 145 45.48 -22.66 18.79
CA VAL A 145 45.81 -21.43 19.54
C VAL A 145 44.91 -20.25 19.13
N TYR A 146 44.49 -20.20 17.86
CA TYR A 146 43.67 -19.14 17.26
C TYR A 146 42.28 -19.66 16.86
N SER A 147 41.74 -20.62 17.61
CA SER A 147 40.47 -21.31 17.31
C SER A 147 39.25 -20.39 17.17
N GLY A 148 39.28 -19.21 17.78
CA GLY A 148 38.25 -18.18 17.61
C GLY A 148 38.35 -17.40 16.29
N VAL A 149 39.38 -17.62 15.48
CA VAL A 149 39.60 -16.97 14.18
C VAL A 149 39.51 -17.99 13.04
N PHE A 150 40.18 -19.14 13.18
CA PHE A 150 40.09 -20.25 12.24
C PHE A 150 40.22 -21.58 12.98
N THR A 151 39.60 -22.62 12.44
CA THR A 151 39.52 -23.93 13.09
C THR A 151 39.79 -25.06 12.11
N GLN A 152 40.17 -26.22 12.65
CA GLN A 152 40.19 -27.48 11.91
C GLN A 152 38.78 -28.09 11.94
N ILE A 153 38.24 -28.50 10.79
CA ILE A 153 36.85 -29.00 10.68
C ILE A 153 36.79 -30.53 10.68
N PHE A 154 37.62 -31.20 9.87
CA PHE A 154 37.57 -32.64 9.67
C PHE A 154 38.98 -33.25 9.57
N LYS A 155 39.07 -34.57 9.82
CA LYS A 155 40.07 -35.45 9.20
C LYS A 155 39.36 -36.16 8.06
N GLU A 156 39.86 -36.07 6.84
CA GLU A 156 39.25 -36.77 5.71
C GLU A 156 39.47 -38.29 5.85
N GLU A 157 38.42 -39.06 6.16
CA GLU A 157 38.47 -40.52 6.29
C GLU A 157 38.13 -41.23 4.97
N ARG A 158 38.86 -40.96 3.87
CA ARG A 158 38.84 -41.83 2.67
C ARG A 158 40.18 -41.82 1.91
N GLY A 159 41.17 -42.57 2.42
CA GLY A 159 42.40 -42.88 1.69
C GLY A 159 43.66 -42.98 2.57
N LEU A 160 44.78 -43.40 1.96
CA LEU A 160 46.10 -43.56 2.61
C LEU A 160 46.72 -42.25 3.17
N TYR A 161 46.07 -41.11 2.96
CA TYR A 161 46.48 -39.78 3.44
C TYR A 161 45.32 -39.14 4.22
N GLN A 162 45.58 -38.72 5.46
CA GLN A 162 44.65 -37.99 6.32
C GLN A 162 44.96 -36.50 6.24
N ASP A 163 44.48 -35.82 5.21
CA ASP A 163 44.71 -34.37 5.09
C ASP A 163 43.80 -33.62 6.06
N LYS A 164 44.39 -32.69 6.81
CA LYS A 164 43.67 -31.83 7.74
C LYS A 164 43.06 -30.67 6.98
N VAL A 165 41.76 -30.46 7.17
CA VAL A 165 41.00 -29.38 6.52
C VAL A 165 40.71 -28.27 7.51
N PHE A 166 40.93 -27.03 7.09
CA PHE A 166 40.77 -25.83 7.89
C PHE A 166 39.79 -24.86 7.24
N CYS A 167 39.13 -24.03 8.05
CA CYS A 167 38.39 -22.87 7.58
C CYS A 167 38.48 -21.73 8.60
N PHE A 168 38.19 -20.51 8.17
CA PHE A 168 37.87 -19.44 9.11
C PHE A 168 36.55 -19.74 9.82
N VAL A 169 36.38 -19.28 11.06
CA VAL A 169 35.15 -19.53 11.85
C VAL A 169 33.89 -19.03 11.13
N HIS A 170 34.04 -18.04 10.27
CA HIS A 170 33.04 -17.58 9.32
C HIS A 170 33.69 -16.84 8.15
N LEU A 171 33.02 -16.81 6.98
CA LEU A 171 33.49 -16.09 5.78
C LEU A 171 33.76 -14.61 6.07
N SER A 172 32.93 -13.96 6.89
CA SER A 172 33.15 -12.56 7.27
C SER A 172 34.47 -12.29 7.99
N VAL A 173 35.01 -13.28 8.73
CA VAL A 173 36.33 -13.18 9.37
C VAL A 173 37.44 -13.26 8.34
N GLN A 174 37.29 -14.14 7.34
CA GLN A 174 38.18 -14.21 6.18
C GLN A 174 38.19 -12.88 5.42
N GLU A 175 37.01 -12.35 5.08
CA GLU A 175 36.86 -11.08 4.37
C GLU A 175 37.47 -9.89 5.14
N PHE A 176 37.25 -9.81 6.45
CA PHE A 176 37.87 -8.79 7.30
C PHE A 176 39.40 -8.87 7.31
N LEU A 177 39.95 -10.08 7.49
CA LEU A 177 41.40 -10.29 7.50
C LEU A 177 42.04 -10.03 6.14
N ALA A 178 41.35 -10.35 5.04
CA ALA A 178 41.76 -10.02 3.69
C ALA A 178 41.81 -8.49 3.48
N ALA A 179 40.75 -7.77 3.87
CA ALA A 179 40.71 -6.32 3.81
C ALA A 179 41.82 -5.67 4.65
N LEU A 180 42.06 -6.18 5.86
CA LEU A 180 43.15 -5.75 6.72
C LEU A 180 44.52 -5.98 6.08
N HIS A 181 44.73 -7.11 5.41
CA HIS A 181 45.97 -7.41 4.68
C HIS A 181 46.21 -6.45 3.52
N VAL A 182 45.18 -6.16 2.71
CA VAL A 182 45.24 -5.19 1.61
C VAL A 182 45.60 -3.80 2.14
N HIS A 183 44.90 -3.35 3.18
CA HIS A 183 45.14 -2.05 3.81
C HIS A 183 46.56 -1.93 4.38
N LEU A 184 47.00 -2.94 5.16
CA LEU A 184 48.34 -2.98 5.76
C LEU A 184 49.45 -2.97 4.69
N THR A 185 49.25 -3.72 3.61
CA THR A 185 50.22 -3.83 2.52
C THR A 185 50.36 -2.49 1.82
N PHE A 186 49.25 -1.85 1.46
CA PHE A 186 49.28 -0.53 0.82
C PHE A 186 49.91 0.55 1.71
N ILE A 187 49.54 0.59 3.00
CA ILE A 187 50.15 1.55 3.93
C ILE A 187 51.64 1.29 4.12
N THR A 188 52.10 0.04 4.08
CA THR A 188 53.52 -0.30 4.29
C THR A 188 54.37 -0.09 3.03
N SER A 189 53.95 -0.62 1.88
CA SER A 189 54.75 -0.64 0.64
C SER A 189 54.22 0.25 -0.49
N GLY A 190 52.97 0.74 -0.40
CA GLY A 190 52.29 1.45 -1.48
C GLY A 190 51.75 0.53 -2.60
N THR A 191 51.83 -0.79 -2.41
CA THR A 191 51.37 -1.78 -3.40
C THR A 191 49.85 -1.93 -3.32
N ASN A 192 49.17 -1.73 -4.44
CA ASN A 192 47.75 -2.06 -4.59
C ASN A 192 47.63 -3.54 -4.97
N LEU A 193 47.17 -4.38 -4.04
CA LEU A 193 47.00 -5.82 -4.27
C LEU A 193 45.76 -6.15 -5.14
N LEU A 194 44.86 -5.19 -5.35
CA LEU A 194 43.61 -5.38 -6.09
C LEU A 194 43.72 -4.98 -7.58
N SER A 195 44.84 -4.40 -8.00
CA SER A 195 45.07 -4.07 -9.43
C SER A 195 45.87 -5.17 -10.12
N GLU A 196 45.52 -5.51 -11.36
CA GLU A 196 46.35 -6.39 -12.19
C GLU A 196 47.79 -5.85 -12.31
N PRO A 197 48.81 -6.73 -12.27
CA PRO A 197 50.20 -6.32 -12.43
C PRO A 197 50.42 -5.85 -13.87
N THR A 198 50.34 -4.52 -14.09
CA THR A 198 50.79 -3.93 -15.34
C THR A 198 52.31 -4.13 -15.45
N THR A 199 52.74 -4.72 -16.56
CA THR A 199 54.09 -5.23 -16.91
C THR A 199 55.22 -4.18 -16.95
N SER A 200 55.11 -3.04 -16.24
CA SER A 200 56.09 -1.96 -16.26
C SER A 200 56.44 -1.36 -14.89
N GLN A 201 56.28 -2.10 -13.80
CA GLN A 201 56.67 -1.63 -12.45
C GLN A 201 58.02 -2.13 -11.94
N TRP A 202 58.89 -2.68 -12.79
CA TRP A 202 60.29 -2.80 -12.42
C TRP A 202 61.04 -1.47 -12.64
N SER A 203 61.52 -0.93 -11.52
CA SER A 203 62.60 0.05 -11.38
C SER A 203 62.40 1.47 -11.94
N ARG A 204 61.87 2.39 -11.12
CA ARG A 204 62.27 3.81 -11.12
C ARG A 204 62.30 4.37 -9.68
N PRO A 205 63.41 4.95 -9.16
CA PRO A 205 63.57 5.28 -7.73
C PRO A 205 62.79 6.52 -7.23
N PHE A 206 62.05 7.21 -8.10
CA PHE A 206 61.48 8.54 -7.79
C PHE A 206 60.02 8.68 -8.26
N ARG A 207 59.10 7.83 -7.80
CA ARG A 207 57.66 8.11 -7.89
C ARG A 207 57.08 8.35 -6.51
N LYS A 208 56.31 9.44 -6.38
CA LYS A 208 55.48 9.76 -5.20
C LYS A 208 54.58 8.56 -4.90
N LYS A 209 54.53 8.12 -3.64
CA LYS A 209 53.68 6.99 -3.22
C LYS A 209 52.23 7.26 -3.67
N PRO A 210 51.54 6.30 -4.30
CA PRO A 210 50.15 6.49 -4.71
C PRO A 210 49.28 6.80 -3.50
N GLU A 211 48.31 7.69 -3.69
CA GLU A 211 47.37 8.09 -2.65
C GLU A 211 46.35 6.98 -2.35
N LEU A 212 45.88 6.93 -1.10
CA LEU A 212 44.97 5.87 -0.61
C LEU A 212 43.61 5.89 -1.32
N ASN A 213 43.18 7.04 -1.85
CA ASN A 213 42.00 7.17 -2.72
C ASN A 213 42.05 6.22 -3.93
N HIS A 214 43.21 6.01 -4.56
CA HIS A 214 43.36 5.14 -5.72
C HIS A 214 43.13 3.67 -5.36
N LEU A 215 43.57 3.23 -4.18
CA LEU A 215 43.25 1.91 -3.66
C LEU A 215 41.74 1.76 -3.47
N HIS A 216 41.10 2.74 -2.82
CA HIS A 216 39.66 2.71 -2.58
C HIS A 216 38.85 2.68 -3.88
N GLN A 217 39.21 3.51 -4.86
CA GLN A 217 38.55 3.53 -6.17
C GLN A 217 38.70 2.20 -6.90
N SER A 218 39.89 1.58 -6.84
CA SER A 218 40.12 0.25 -7.42
C SER A 218 39.25 -0.80 -6.73
N ALA A 219 39.20 -0.80 -5.39
CA ALA A 219 38.41 -1.74 -4.61
C ALA A 219 36.90 -1.61 -4.87
N VAL A 220 36.39 -0.37 -4.98
CA VAL A 220 34.99 -0.10 -5.36
C VAL A 220 34.72 -0.65 -6.77
N GLY A 221 35.65 -0.45 -7.71
CA GLY A 221 35.56 -0.99 -9.07
C GLY A 221 35.44 -2.52 -9.08
N GLU A 222 36.38 -3.22 -8.43
CA GLU A 222 36.39 -4.69 -8.35
C GLU A 222 35.13 -5.26 -7.68
N ALA A 223 34.65 -4.63 -6.60
CA ALA A 223 33.42 -5.07 -5.94
C ALA A 223 32.17 -4.88 -6.83
N LEU A 224 32.12 -3.81 -7.63
CA LEU A 224 31.03 -3.59 -8.57
C LEU A 224 31.05 -4.55 -9.76
N LEU A 225 32.24 -5.03 -10.18
CA LEU A 225 32.42 -6.03 -11.23
C LEU A 225 32.16 -7.47 -10.75
N SER A 226 32.19 -7.70 -9.45
CA SER A 226 31.95 -9.02 -8.85
C SER A 226 30.51 -9.49 -9.08
N PRO A 227 30.26 -10.61 -9.79
CA PRO A 227 28.91 -11.02 -10.16
C PRO A 227 28.08 -11.49 -8.96
N ASN A 228 28.71 -12.16 -7.98
CA ASN A 228 28.08 -12.73 -6.80
C ASN A 228 28.26 -11.86 -5.53
N GLY A 229 28.93 -10.71 -5.62
CA GLY A 229 29.14 -9.80 -4.49
C GLY A 229 30.05 -10.32 -3.39
N HIS A 230 30.88 -11.34 -3.66
CA HIS A 230 31.80 -11.91 -2.67
C HIS A 230 32.89 -10.97 -2.14
N LEU A 231 33.02 -9.75 -2.71
CA LEU A 231 33.93 -8.70 -2.26
C LEU A 231 33.22 -7.59 -1.49
N ASP A 232 31.89 -7.63 -1.40
CA ASP A 232 31.08 -6.54 -0.87
C ASP A 232 31.39 -6.27 0.61
N LEU A 233 31.50 -7.31 1.43
CA LEU A 233 31.83 -7.17 2.85
C LEU A 233 33.31 -6.80 3.04
N SER A 234 34.20 -7.37 2.22
CA SER A 234 35.63 -7.01 2.20
C SER A 234 35.84 -5.52 1.88
N LEU A 235 35.08 -4.95 0.94
CA LEU A 235 35.11 -3.53 0.61
C LEU A 235 34.68 -2.66 1.79
N ARG A 236 33.58 -3.03 2.46
CA ARG A 236 33.10 -2.34 3.68
C ARG A 236 34.20 -2.24 4.73
N PHE A 237 34.85 -3.37 5.02
CA PHE A 237 35.96 -3.42 5.97
C PHE A 237 37.16 -2.58 5.54
N LEU A 238 37.55 -2.65 4.26
CA LEU A 238 38.68 -1.88 3.74
C LEU A 238 38.47 -0.37 3.91
N LEU A 239 37.27 0.11 3.61
CA LEU A 239 36.91 1.51 3.76
C LEU A 239 36.81 1.92 5.22
N GLY A 240 36.19 1.10 6.08
CA GLY A 240 36.15 1.35 7.52
C GLY A 240 37.55 1.42 8.16
N LEU A 241 38.50 0.59 7.71
CA LEU A 241 39.90 0.61 8.18
C LEU A 241 40.64 1.90 7.82
N SER A 242 40.17 2.64 6.81
CA SER A 242 40.76 3.93 6.42
C SER A 242 40.43 5.08 7.39
N LEU A 243 39.47 4.90 8.30
CA LEU A 243 39.15 5.90 9.32
C LEU A 243 40.24 5.97 10.40
N GLU A 244 40.64 7.18 10.77
CA GLU A 244 41.66 7.40 11.80
C GLU A 244 41.24 6.84 13.18
N THR A 245 39.95 6.91 13.51
CA THR A 245 39.37 6.31 14.74
C THR A 245 39.61 4.81 14.79
N ASN A 246 39.40 4.12 13.67
CA ASN A 246 39.61 2.66 13.56
C ASN A 246 41.10 2.30 13.55
N GLN A 247 41.94 3.11 12.91
CA GLN A 247 43.40 2.92 12.96
C GLN A 247 43.96 3.10 14.39
N LYS A 248 43.36 3.99 15.21
CA LYS A 248 43.73 4.15 16.63
C LYS A 248 43.45 2.88 17.44
N LEU A 249 42.38 2.15 17.15
CA LEU A 249 42.06 0.87 17.82
C LEU A 249 43.10 -0.22 17.49
N LEU A 250 43.71 -0.16 16.30
CA LEU A 250 44.77 -1.07 15.84
C LEU A 250 46.19 -0.57 16.15
N ARG A 251 46.33 0.40 17.07
CA ARG A 251 47.62 1.00 17.42
C ARG A 251 48.59 -0.06 17.92
N GLY A 252 49.69 -0.25 17.18
CA GLY A 252 50.67 -1.32 17.42
C GLY A 252 50.73 -2.30 16.26
N LEU A 253 49.62 -2.61 15.60
CA LEU A 253 49.63 -3.35 14.33
C LEU A 253 49.92 -2.41 13.15
N LEU A 254 49.33 -1.21 13.17
CA LEU A 254 49.52 -0.14 12.19
C LEU A 254 50.52 0.91 12.71
N LYS A 255 51.41 1.41 11.84
CA LYS A 255 52.14 2.66 12.07
C LYS A 255 51.19 3.80 11.74
N GLN A 256 51.00 4.77 12.63
CA GLN A 256 50.10 5.89 12.35
C GLN A 256 50.56 6.61 11.09
N THR A 257 49.73 6.53 10.06
CA THR A 257 49.83 7.34 8.86
C THR A 257 48.74 8.38 8.93
N GLY A 258 49.09 9.65 8.67
CA GLY A 258 48.09 10.70 8.48
C GLY A 258 47.31 10.45 7.18
N SER A 259 46.41 9.46 7.17
CA SER A 259 45.38 9.40 6.13
C SER A 259 44.47 10.58 6.38
N GLY A 260 44.64 11.64 5.59
CA GLY A 260 43.93 12.89 5.79
C GLY A 260 42.42 12.70 5.64
N SER A 261 41.66 13.43 6.45
CA SER A 261 40.20 13.61 6.28
C SER A 261 39.82 13.89 4.81
N GLN A 262 40.71 14.55 4.07
CA GLN A 262 40.58 14.85 2.65
C GLN A 262 40.48 13.61 1.75
N THR A 263 41.28 12.56 1.99
CA THR A 263 41.27 11.34 1.17
C THR A 263 39.98 10.54 1.35
N ASN A 264 39.43 10.53 2.57
CA ASN A 264 38.15 9.88 2.85
C ASN A 264 37.00 10.68 2.22
N GLN A 265 37.07 12.01 2.23
CA GLN A 265 36.08 12.85 1.54
C GLN A 265 36.06 12.60 0.02
N GLU A 266 37.23 12.50 -0.63
CA GLU A 266 37.32 12.17 -2.05
C GLU A 266 36.76 10.78 -2.36
N THR A 267 36.97 9.81 -1.45
CA THR A 267 36.41 8.46 -1.56
C THR A 267 34.89 8.49 -1.43
N VAL A 268 34.35 9.27 -0.48
CA VAL A 268 32.90 9.47 -0.31
C VAL A 268 32.28 10.08 -1.57
N GLU A 269 32.87 11.13 -2.13
CA GLU A 269 32.36 11.76 -3.35
C GLU A 269 32.42 10.81 -4.55
N TYR A 270 33.47 9.98 -4.65
CA TYR A 270 33.55 8.93 -5.66
C TYR A 270 32.43 7.89 -5.50
N ILE A 271 32.15 7.43 -4.28
CA ILE A 271 31.06 6.47 -4.01
C ILE A 271 29.70 7.08 -4.34
N LYS A 272 29.43 8.33 -3.93
CA LYS A 272 28.19 9.05 -4.28
C LYS A 272 28.00 9.13 -5.80
N LYS A 273 29.08 9.45 -6.52
CA LYS A 273 29.09 9.45 -7.99
C LYS A 273 28.73 8.06 -8.53
N LYS A 274 29.32 6.98 -8.01
CA LYS A 274 28.99 5.61 -8.43
C LYS A 274 27.53 5.24 -8.15
N ILE A 275 26.98 5.60 -7.00
CA ILE A 275 25.56 5.36 -6.69
C ILE A 275 24.65 6.10 -7.71
N SER A 276 25.08 7.24 -8.23
CA SER A 276 24.32 7.97 -9.27
C SER A 276 24.35 7.31 -10.66
N GLU A 277 25.25 6.35 -10.92
CA GLU A 277 25.46 5.68 -12.20
C GLU A 277 24.53 4.46 -12.43
N ASN A 278 23.21 4.59 -12.17
CA ASN A 278 22.15 3.59 -12.43
C ASN A 278 22.54 2.12 -12.13
N LEU A 279 23.16 1.88 -10.97
CA LEU A 279 23.56 0.56 -10.49
C LEU A 279 22.35 -0.31 -10.12
N SER A 280 22.55 -1.64 -10.01
CA SER A 280 21.53 -2.52 -9.43
C SER A 280 21.25 -2.15 -7.97
N ALA A 281 20.06 -2.50 -7.48
CA ALA A 281 19.67 -2.18 -6.11
C ALA A 281 20.62 -2.82 -5.08
N GLU A 282 21.04 -4.07 -5.30
CA GLU A 282 21.97 -4.78 -4.42
C GLU A 282 23.33 -4.08 -4.34
N ARG A 283 23.85 -3.62 -5.50
CA ARG A 283 25.13 -2.90 -5.58
C ARG A 283 25.04 -1.52 -4.92
N SER A 284 23.96 -0.79 -5.16
CA SER A 284 23.70 0.49 -4.49
C SER A 284 23.62 0.33 -2.97
N ILE A 285 22.87 -0.67 -2.48
CA ILE A 285 22.77 -0.98 -1.05
C ILE A 285 24.14 -1.27 -0.45
N ASN A 286 24.99 -2.03 -1.14
CA ASN A 286 26.35 -2.28 -0.68
C ASN A 286 27.18 -0.99 -0.55
N LEU A 287 27.07 -0.06 -1.52
CA LEU A 287 27.75 1.23 -1.46
C LEU A 287 27.20 2.14 -0.34
N PHE A 288 25.91 2.08 -0.02
CA PHE A 288 25.37 2.77 1.17
C PHE A 288 25.95 2.21 2.47
N HIS A 289 26.11 0.89 2.58
CA HIS A 289 26.82 0.31 3.71
C HIS A 289 28.28 0.78 3.77
N CYS A 290 28.96 0.93 2.63
CA CYS A 290 30.31 1.49 2.58
C CYS A 290 30.37 2.95 3.09
N LEU A 291 29.39 3.78 2.73
CA LEU A 291 29.27 5.15 3.26
C LEU A 291 29.01 5.15 4.78
N ASN A 292 28.22 4.21 5.29
CA ASN A 292 28.02 4.03 6.73
C ASN A 292 29.32 3.66 7.46
N GLU A 293 30.15 2.79 6.88
CA GLU A 293 31.47 2.45 7.45
C GLU A 293 32.44 3.63 7.44
N LEU A 294 32.26 4.60 6.54
CA LEU A 294 32.99 5.86 6.50
C LEU A 294 32.36 6.95 7.39
N ASN A 295 31.36 6.62 8.21
CA ASN A 295 30.59 7.54 9.05
C ASN A 295 29.92 8.70 8.29
N HIS A 296 29.56 8.48 7.01
CA HIS A 296 28.96 9.51 6.17
C HIS A 296 27.53 9.15 5.77
N ARG A 297 26.53 9.72 6.47
CA ARG A 297 25.10 9.37 6.34
C ARG A 297 24.22 10.42 5.65
N SER A 298 24.81 11.50 5.14
CA SER A 298 24.06 12.70 4.70
C SER A 298 22.91 12.42 3.73
N LEU A 299 23.09 11.53 2.74
CA LEU A 299 22.08 11.23 1.73
C LEU A 299 20.92 10.39 2.30
N VAL A 300 21.20 9.54 3.29
CA VAL A 300 20.17 8.78 4.02
C VAL A 300 19.42 9.72 4.96
N GLU A 301 20.12 10.60 5.67
CA GLU A 301 19.53 11.59 6.58
C GLU A 301 18.63 12.59 5.82
N GLU A 302 19.07 13.08 4.66
CA GLU A 302 18.30 13.97 3.79
C GLU A 302 16.95 13.36 3.36
N ILE A 303 16.96 12.08 2.94
CA ILE A 303 15.74 11.37 2.56
C ILE A 303 14.88 11.04 3.78
N GLN A 304 15.49 10.65 4.89
CA GLN A 304 14.77 10.37 6.13
C GLN A 304 14.05 11.62 6.66
N GLU A 305 14.70 12.78 6.63
CA GLU A 305 14.14 14.07 7.05
C GLU A 305 12.98 14.49 6.12
N SER A 306 13.14 14.28 4.81
CA SER A 306 12.10 14.51 3.81
C SER A 306 10.88 13.58 4.00
N LEU A 307 11.10 12.33 4.41
CA LEU A 307 10.03 11.37 4.75
C LEU A 307 9.30 11.79 6.04
N THR A 308 10.02 12.21 7.08
CA THR A 308 9.40 12.64 8.35
C THR A 308 8.63 13.96 8.24
N SER A 309 9.01 14.83 7.31
CA SER A 309 8.36 16.12 7.07
C SER A 309 7.17 16.04 6.10
N GLY A 310 6.91 14.87 5.49
CA GLY A 310 5.82 14.67 4.54
C GLY A 310 5.98 15.44 3.21
N ARG A 311 7.19 15.90 2.89
CA ARG A 311 7.48 16.76 1.72
C ARG A 311 8.13 16.04 0.54
N LEU A 312 8.14 14.70 0.53
CA LEU A 312 8.85 13.95 -0.51
C LEU A 312 8.13 14.06 -1.87
N SER A 313 8.56 15.00 -2.73
CA SER A 313 8.17 15.03 -4.14
C SER A 313 9.05 14.05 -4.93
N THR A 314 8.51 12.91 -5.31
CA THR A 314 9.24 11.87 -6.07
C THR A 314 9.50 12.21 -7.52
N LYS A 315 8.82 13.21 -8.09
CA LYS A 315 9.11 13.72 -9.44
C LYS A 315 10.49 14.40 -9.56
N THR A 316 11.19 14.61 -8.46
CA THR A 316 12.46 15.39 -8.40
C THR A 316 13.64 14.64 -7.78
N LEU A 317 13.52 13.35 -7.42
CA LEU A 317 14.63 12.60 -6.81
C LEU A 317 15.69 12.21 -7.85
N SER A 318 16.96 12.47 -7.53
CA SER A 318 18.11 11.98 -8.28
C SER A 318 18.26 10.46 -8.16
N PRO A 319 18.99 9.77 -9.06
CA PRO A 319 19.25 8.34 -8.97
C PRO A 319 19.86 7.91 -7.62
N ALA A 320 20.68 8.78 -7.03
CA ALA A 320 21.28 8.52 -5.72
C ALA A 320 20.25 8.61 -4.58
N GLN A 321 19.37 9.60 -4.63
CA GLN A 321 18.27 9.75 -3.68
C GLN A 321 17.25 8.59 -3.78
N TRP A 322 16.94 8.13 -5.00
CA TRP A 322 16.13 6.92 -5.20
C TRP A 322 16.76 5.68 -4.57
N SER A 323 18.06 5.50 -4.79
CA SER A 323 18.80 4.38 -4.22
C SER A 323 18.85 4.48 -2.68
N ALA A 324 18.93 5.70 -2.13
CA ALA A 324 18.86 5.94 -0.69
C ALA A 324 17.48 5.59 -0.12
N LEU A 325 16.39 5.95 -0.82
CA LEU A 325 15.03 5.58 -0.42
C LEU A 325 14.86 4.06 -0.40
N VAL A 326 15.28 3.35 -1.45
CA VAL A 326 15.24 1.88 -1.50
C VAL A 326 16.04 1.27 -0.34
N PHE A 327 17.25 1.79 -0.10
CA PHE A 327 18.09 1.37 1.02
C PHE A 327 17.39 1.57 2.36
N ILE A 328 16.77 2.73 2.60
CA ILE A 328 16.01 3.03 3.82
C ILE A 328 14.85 2.05 3.99
N LEU A 329 14.05 1.82 2.95
CA LEU A 329 12.87 0.97 3.02
C LEU A 329 13.24 -0.49 3.32
N LEU A 330 14.20 -1.05 2.58
CA LEU A 330 14.68 -2.41 2.80
C LEU A 330 15.43 -2.56 4.13
N SER A 331 16.06 -1.49 4.62
CA SER A 331 16.76 -1.49 5.90
C SER A 331 15.88 -1.11 7.09
N SER A 332 14.63 -0.68 6.90
CA SER A 332 13.81 -0.07 7.96
C SER A 332 13.37 -1.02 9.07
N GLY A 333 13.35 -2.33 8.83
CA GLY A 333 12.94 -3.33 9.81
C GLY A 333 11.46 -3.39 10.14
N LYS A 334 10.64 -2.67 9.38
CA LYS A 334 9.20 -2.97 9.32
C LYS A 334 9.05 -4.18 8.41
N ASP A 335 8.28 -5.17 8.84
CA ASP A 335 7.81 -6.21 7.93
C ASP A 335 7.09 -5.50 6.78
N LEU A 336 7.60 -5.64 5.56
CA LEU A 336 6.99 -5.10 4.35
C LEU A 336 5.77 -5.94 3.97
N GLU A 337 4.94 -6.33 4.95
CA GLU A 337 3.75 -7.13 4.68
C GLU A 337 2.81 -6.41 3.69
N GLU A 338 2.76 -5.09 3.79
CA GLU A 338 1.97 -4.22 2.93
C GLU A 338 2.81 -3.00 2.51
N PHE A 339 3.12 -2.91 1.21
CA PHE A 339 3.81 -1.77 0.62
C PHE A 339 2.83 -0.89 -0.15
N ASP A 340 2.62 0.31 0.38
CA ASP A 340 1.82 1.36 -0.24
C ASP A 340 2.73 2.26 -1.07
N LEU A 341 2.69 2.08 -2.40
CA LEU A 341 3.51 2.87 -3.32
C LEU A 341 3.12 4.35 -3.31
N MET A 342 1.86 4.68 -3.00
CA MET A 342 1.35 6.06 -3.05
C MET A 342 1.89 6.95 -1.94
N LYS A 343 2.38 6.37 -0.84
CA LYS A 343 3.15 7.13 0.17
C LYS A 343 4.40 7.78 -0.40
N TYR A 344 4.91 7.25 -1.52
CA TYR A 344 6.12 7.73 -2.16
C TYR A 344 5.77 8.40 -3.49
N SER A 345 5.20 7.67 -4.45
CA SER A 345 4.95 8.21 -5.78
C SER A 345 3.86 7.47 -6.54
N ALA A 346 3.09 8.22 -7.32
CA ALA A 346 2.19 7.69 -8.34
C ALA A 346 2.90 7.31 -9.67
N SER A 347 4.17 7.67 -9.88
CA SER A 347 4.80 7.52 -11.21
C SER A 347 5.31 6.10 -11.54
N GLU A 348 5.23 5.71 -12.82
CA GLU A 348 5.85 4.49 -13.38
C GLU A 348 7.35 4.41 -13.08
N GLU A 349 8.06 5.54 -13.20
CA GLU A 349 9.49 5.62 -12.88
C GLU A 349 9.76 5.26 -11.41
N ALA A 350 8.90 5.72 -10.49
CA ALA A 350 9.05 5.37 -9.08
C ALA A 350 8.73 3.92 -8.80
N LEU A 351 7.74 3.32 -9.47
CA LEU A 351 7.49 1.87 -9.39
C LEU A 351 8.73 1.07 -9.83
N LEU A 352 9.36 1.46 -10.95
CA LEU A 352 10.59 0.82 -11.43
C LEU A 352 11.74 0.97 -10.43
N LYS A 353 11.91 2.16 -9.83
CA LYS A 353 12.95 2.40 -8.83
C LYS A 353 12.66 1.68 -7.50
N LEU A 354 11.39 1.48 -7.14
CA LEU A 354 10.95 0.82 -5.90
C LEU A 354 10.66 -0.68 -6.05
N LEU A 355 10.83 -1.25 -7.25
CA LEU A 355 10.64 -2.68 -7.52
C LEU A 355 11.36 -3.62 -6.53
N PRO A 356 12.59 -3.33 -6.07
CA PRO A 356 13.25 -4.15 -5.05
C PRO A 356 12.45 -4.25 -3.74
N VAL A 357 11.74 -3.17 -3.36
CA VAL A 357 10.89 -3.13 -2.15
C VAL A 357 9.61 -3.96 -2.39
N VAL A 358 8.99 -3.79 -3.56
CA VAL A 358 7.78 -4.53 -3.93
C VAL A 358 8.02 -6.05 -3.94
N LYS A 359 9.16 -6.51 -4.47
CA LYS A 359 9.52 -7.94 -4.52
C LYS A 359 9.60 -8.61 -3.14
N VAL A 360 9.96 -7.85 -2.11
CA VAL A 360 10.07 -8.35 -0.73
C VAL A 360 8.74 -8.23 0.02
N SER A 361 7.73 -7.58 -0.57
CA SER A 361 6.45 -7.32 0.08
C SER A 361 5.41 -8.41 -0.19
N THR A 362 4.59 -8.78 0.81
CA THR A 362 3.53 -9.80 0.63
C THR A 362 2.23 -9.26 0.02
N LYS A 363 1.94 -7.97 0.22
CA LYS A 363 0.84 -7.21 -0.38
C LYS A 363 1.39 -5.91 -0.94
N ALA A 364 1.01 -5.56 -2.16
CA ALA A 364 1.35 -4.28 -2.77
C ALA A 364 0.04 -3.52 -3.07
N LEU A 365 -0.11 -2.34 -2.48
CA LEU A 365 -1.24 -1.45 -2.76
C LEU A 365 -0.79 -0.43 -3.82
N TYR A 366 -1.54 -0.36 -4.91
CA TYR A 366 -1.26 0.51 -6.05
C TYR A 366 -2.54 1.27 -6.44
N VAL A 367 -2.70 2.51 -6.01
CA VAL A 367 -3.87 3.35 -6.35
C VAL A 367 -3.38 4.61 -7.04
N ASP A 368 -3.21 4.62 -8.36
CA ASP A 368 -2.74 5.80 -9.09
C ASP A 368 -3.77 6.38 -10.06
N GLN A 369 -4.30 7.58 -9.78
CA GLN A 369 -5.13 8.37 -10.69
C GLN A 369 -4.43 8.89 -11.97
N TYR A 370 -3.13 8.63 -12.21
CA TYR A 370 -2.39 9.22 -13.33
C TYR A 370 -1.29 8.32 -13.97
N ILE A 371 -1.59 7.08 -14.36
CA ILE A 371 -0.77 6.41 -15.39
C ILE A 371 -1.20 6.90 -16.78
N ASN A 372 -0.50 7.88 -17.32
CA ASN A 372 -0.60 8.23 -18.74
C ASN A 372 0.33 7.31 -19.57
N ILE A 373 -0.23 6.21 -20.10
CA ILE A 373 0.45 5.15 -20.88
C ILE A 373 0.96 5.63 -22.26
N ASN A 374 0.85 6.94 -22.56
CA ASN A 374 1.15 7.50 -23.88
C ASN A 374 2.63 7.80 -24.19
N LYS A 375 3.60 7.47 -23.31
CA LYS A 375 5.02 7.53 -23.71
C LYS A 375 5.51 6.23 -24.37
N THR A 376 6.06 6.42 -25.57
CA THR A 376 6.59 5.44 -26.51
C THR A 376 7.80 4.68 -25.93
N TYR A 377 7.58 3.44 -25.49
CA TYR A 377 8.65 2.46 -25.24
C TYR A 377 8.24 1.08 -25.79
N SER A 378 9.24 0.27 -26.16
CA SER A 378 9.08 -0.97 -26.91
C SER A 378 8.27 -2.04 -26.17
N LYS A 379 7.51 -2.83 -26.94
CA LYS A 379 6.56 -3.88 -26.52
C LYS A 379 7.19 -4.95 -25.59
N GLU A 380 8.48 -5.19 -25.74
CA GLU A 380 9.23 -6.25 -25.03
C GLU A 380 9.58 -5.88 -23.58
N HIS A 381 9.94 -4.62 -23.32
CA HIS A 381 10.25 -4.15 -21.95
C HIS A 381 9.01 -4.08 -21.06
N LYS A 382 7.84 -3.74 -21.63
CA LYS A 382 6.56 -3.67 -20.90
C LYS A 382 6.10 -5.05 -20.43
N THR A 383 6.17 -6.03 -21.32
CA THR A 383 5.75 -7.42 -21.04
C THR A 383 6.61 -8.05 -19.94
N ASN A 384 7.92 -7.79 -19.93
CA ASN A 384 8.83 -8.31 -18.90
C ASN A 384 8.65 -7.62 -17.54
N MET A 385 8.36 -6.31 -17.49
CA MET A 385 8.10 -5.60 -16.23
C MET A 385 6.83 -6.11 -15.53
N PHE A 386 5.74 -6.31 -16.28
CA PHE A 386 4.50 -6.84 -15.72
C PHE A 386 4.64 -8.32 -15.33
N ASN A 387 5.25 -9.16 -16.16
CA ASN A 387 5.44 -10.58 -15.83
C ASN A 387 6.27 -10.82 -14.55
N LEU A 388 7.25 -9.96 -14.24
CA LEU A 388 8.05 -10.08 -13.01
C LEU A 388 7.32 -9.61 -11.74
N LEU A 389 6.34 -8.70 -11.85
CA LEU A 389 5.57 -8.19 -10.70
C LEU A 389 4.58 -9.24 -10.17
N PHE A 390 4.05 -10.11 -11.03
CA PHE A 390 2.91 -10.99 -10.69
C PHE A 390 3.28 -12.43 -10.33
N ILE A 391 4.58 -12.77 -10.28
CA ILE A 391 5.01 -14.08 -9.77
C ILE A 391 4.75 -14.20 -8.26
N THR A 392 4.78 -13.10 -7.50
CA THR A 392 4.65 -13.11 -6.03
C THR A 392 3.37 -12.46 -5.50
N VAL A 393 2.60 -11.76 -6.33
CA VAL A 393 1.45 -10.96 -5.89
C VAL A 393 0.16 -11.80 -5.86
N PHE A 394 -0.40 -11.99 -4.67
CA PHE A 394 -1.69 -12.67 -4.45
C PHE A 394 -2.89 -11.73 -4.52
N TYR A 395 -2.68 -10.44 -4.22
CA TYR A 395 -3.73 -9.42 -4.13
C TYR A 395 -3.30 -8.16 -4.90
N LEU A 396 -4.11 -7.75 -5.88
CA LEU A 396 -3.88 -6.56 -6.70
C LEU A 396 -5.10 -5.63 -6.61
N ARG A 397 -4.89 -4.40 -6.14
CA ARG A 397 -5.91 -3.36 -6.16
C ARG A 397 -5.42 -2.21 -7.04
N LEU A 398 -6.18 -1.88 -8.07
CA LEU A 398 -5.98 -0.82 -9.06
C LEU A 398 -7.26 0.04 -9.22
N SER A 399 -7.99 0.25 -8.12
CA SER A 399 -9.24 1.04 -8.17
C SER A 399 -8.95 2.51 -8.48
N GLY A 400 -9.74 3.15 -9.34
CA GLY A 400 -9.61 4.59 -9.63
C GLY A 400 -8.34 4.98 -10.38
N CYS A 401 -7.76 4.04 -11.14
CA CYS A 401 -6.43 4.19 -11.73
C CYS A 401 -6.39 4.71 -13.19
N ASN A 402 -7.54 5.12 -13.73
CA ASN A 402 -7.70 5.52 -15.13
C ASN A 402 -7.11 4.51 -16.13
N LEU A 403 -7.41 3.22 -15.91
CA LEU A 403 -6.90 2.13 -16.74
C LEU A 403 -7.39 2.25 -18.20
N SER A 404 -6.51 1.94 -19.15
CA SER A 404 -6.83 1.91 -20.58
C SER A 404 -7.11 0.50 -21.08
N GLU A 405 -7.59 0.36 -22.32
CA GLU A 405 -7.74 -0.93 -23.00
C GLU A 405 -6.42 -1.73 -23.03
N ARG A 406 -5.27 -1.07 -23.24
CA ARG A 406 -3.94 -1.70 -23.18
C ARG A 406 -3.60 -2.24 -21.80
N SER A 407 -4.09 -1.60 -20.75
CA SER A 407 -3.94 -2.10 -19.38
C SER A 407 -4.70 -3.41 -19.21
N CYS A 408 -5.89 -3.51 -19.80
CA CYS A 408 -6.70 -4.74 -19.80
C CYS A 408 -6.04 -5.87 -20.60
N GLU A 409 -5.39 -5.58 -21.74
CA GLU A 409 -4.59 -6.57 -22.47
C GLU A 409 -3.45 -7.13 -21.60
N ALA A 410 -2.72 -6.25 -20.91
CA ALA A 410 -1.64 -6.65 -20.03
C ALA A 410 -2.15 -7.50 -18.86
N LEU A 411 -3.21 -7.07 -18.18
CA LEU A 411 -3.84 -7.83 -17.10
C LEU A 411 -4.38 -9.20 -17.59
N SER A 412 -4.95 -9.25 -18.79
CA SER A 412 -5.39 -10.49 -19.42
C SER A 412 -4.23 -11.48 -19.65
N SER A 413 -3.07 -10.98 -20.08
CA SER A 413 -1.86 -11.79 -20.22
C SER A 413 -1.35 -12.35 -18.89
N VAL A 414 -1.51 -11.58 -17.81
CA VAL A 414 -1.15 -11.97 -16.44
C VAL A 414 -2.10 -13.05 -15.92
N LEU A 415 -3.41 -12.85 -16.08
CA LEU A 415 -4.42 -13.85 -15.72
C LEU A 415 -4.23 -15.17 -16.48
N SER A 416 -3.68 -15.10 -17.70
CA SER A 416 -3.42 -16.26 -18.54
C SER A 416 -2.10 -16.98 -18.23
N SER A 417 -1.21 -16.39 -17.44
CA SER A 417 0.15 -16.91 -17.21
C SER A 417 0.18 -18.04 -16.19
N VAL A 418 0.95 -19.09 -16.49
CA VAL A 418 1.19 -20.24 -15.60
C VAL A 418 1.87 -19.83 -14.29
N SER A 419 2.65 -18.74 -14.31
CA SER A 419 3.39 -18.26 -13.13
C SER A 419 2.60 -17.30 -12.24
N SER A 420 1.34 -17.00 -12.60
CA SER A 420 0.51 -16.07 -11.85
C SER A 420 -0.06 -16.73 -10.60
N HIS A 421 0.16 -16.10 -9.44
CA HIS A 421 -0.42 -16.51 -8.16
C HIS A 421 -1.58 -15.60 -7.73
N LEU A 422 -2.08 -14.76 -8.63
CA LEU A 422 -3.08 -13.74 -8.31
C LEU A 422 -4.44 -14.38 -7.97
N ARG A 423 -4.92 -14.11 -6.75
CA ARG A 423 -6.22 -14.58 -6.25
C ARG A 423 -7.26 -13.49 -6.15
N HIS A 424 -6.85 -12.24 -5.92
CA HIS A 424 -7.78 -11.12 -5.76
C HIS A 424 -7.37 -9.95 -6.64
N MET A 425 -8.33 -9.42 -7.40
CA MET A 425 -8.15 -8.26 -8.27
C MET A 425 -9.29 -7.26 -8.09
N ASP A 426 -8.97 -6.04 -7.66
CA ASP A 426 -9.92 -4.93 -7.58
C ASP A 426 -9.58 -3.86 -8.61
N LEU A 427 -10.41 -3.72 -9.64
CA LEU A 427 -10.28 -2.74 -10.72
C LEU A 427 -11.38 -1.67 -10.67
N SER A 428 -12.03 -1.48 -9.52
CA SER A 428 -13.20 -0.60 -9.39
C SER A 428 -12.94 0.84 -9.83
N ASN A 429 -13.97 1.59 -10.22
CA ASN A 429 -13.91 3.02 -10.54
C ASN A 429 -12.92 3.36 -11.68
N ASN A 430 -12.78 2.48 -12.66
CA ASN A 430 -11.99 2.71 -13.88
C ASN A 430 -12.89 2.73 -15.11
N ASP A 431 -12.60 3.57 -16.11
CA ASP A 431 -13.36 3.63 -17.37
C ASP A 431 -13.01 2.47 -18.33
N LEU A 432 -13.27 1.23 -17.90
CA LEU A 432 -12.93 0.02 -18.68
C LEU A 432 -13.91 -0.21 -19.83
N GLN A 433 -15.19 0.07 -19.59
CA GLN A 433 -16.31 -0.20 -20.50
C GLN A 433 -16.35 -1.68 -20.95
N ASP A 434 -17.27 -2.01 -21.85
CA ASP A 434 -17.41 -3.39 -22.36
C ASP A 434 -16.15 -3.93 -23.07
N PRO A 435 -15.40 -3.15 -23.87
CA PRO A 435 -14.17 -3.64 -24.51
C PRO A 435 -13.08 -4.04 -23.52
N GLY A 436 -12.83 -3.23 -22.48
CA GLY A 436 -11.85 -3.54 -21.45
C GLY A 436 -12.22 -4.80 -20.66
N VAL A 437 -13.51 -4.94 -20.29
CA VAL A 437 -14.03 -6.15 -19.64
C VAL A 437 -13.88 -7.38 -20.52
N LYS A 438 -14.14 -7.26 -21.83
CA LYS A 438 -13.98 -8.36 -22.78
C LYS A 438 -12.54 -8.87 -22.82
N LEU A 439 -11.54 -7.98 -22.87
CA LEU A 439 -10.13 -8.36 -22.85
C LEU A 439 -9.74 -9.08 -21.55
N LEU A 440 -10.22 -8.58 -20.40
CA LEU A 440 -10.02 -9.26 -19.11
C LEU A 440 -10.65 -10.65 -19.11
N CYS A 441 -11.86 -10.79 -19.66
CA CYS A 441 -12.56 -12.06 -19.77
C CYS A 441 -11.79 -13.08 -20.62
N ASP A 442 -11.06 -12.65 -21.65
CA ASP A 442 -10.21 -13.56 -22.43
C ASP A 442 -9.08 -14.16 -21.58
N GLY A 443 -8.58 -13.42 -20.59
CA GLY A 443 -7.61 -13.93 -19.61
C GLY A 443 -8.24 -14.85 -18.57
N LEU A 444 -9.45 -14.52 -18.10
CA LEU A 444 -10.22 -15.37 -17.16
C LEU A 444 -10.58 -16.74 -17.75
N LYS A 445 -10.74 -16.84 -19.08
CA LYS A 445 -11.02 -18.12 -19.76
C LYS A 445 -9.82 -19.06 -19.77
N SER A 446 -8.62 -18.58 -19.48
CA SER A 446 -7.40 -19.40 -19.46
C SER A 446 -7.50 -20.49 -18.39
N PRO A 447 -7.12 -21.74 -18.68
CA PRO A 447 -7.08 -22.83 -17.67
C PRO A 447 -6.02 -22.59 -16.58
N HIS A 448 -5.14 -21.59 -16.76
CA HIS A 448 -4.13 -21.21 -15.79
C HIS A 448 -4.57 -20.08 -14.86
N CYS A 449 -5.72 -19.46 -15.12
CA CYS A 449 -6.24 -18.40 -14.27
C CYS A 449 -6.65 -18.98 -12.92
N SER A 450 -6.11 -18.45 -11.83
CA SER A 450 -6.44 -18.89 -10.46
C SER A 450 -7.18 -17.81 -9.64
N LEU A 451 -7.73 -16.79 -10.33
CA LEU A 451 -8.39 -15.67 -9.70
C LEU A 451 -9.69 -16.11 -9.00
N GLU A 452 -9.84 -15.71 -7.74
CA GLU A 452 -10.98 -16.04 -6.86
C GLU A 452 -11.89 -14.83 -6.63
N THR A 453 -11.34 -13.61 -6.60
CA THR A 453 -12.11 -12.37 -6.41
C THR A 453 -11.82 -11.38 -7.53
N LEU A 454 -12.88 -10.84 -8.13
CA LEU A 454 -12.80 -9.77 -9.12
C LEU A 454 -13.81 -8.67 -8.78
N SER A 455 -13.32 -7.44 -8.58
CA SER A 455 -14.18 -6.26 -8.51
C SER A 455 -14.04 -5.40 -9.76
N LEU A 456 -15.18 -5.14 -10.41
CA LEU A 456 -15.36 -4.23 -11.53
C LEU A 456 -16.42 -3.17 -11.18
N SER A 457 -16.59 -2.85 -9.89
CA SER A 457 -17.58 -1.86 -9.46
C SER A 457 -17.31 -0.50 -10.09
N GLY A 458 -18.30 0.15 -10.69
CA GLY A 458 -18.14 1.48 -11.29
C GLY A 458 -17.21 1.50 -12.51
N CYS A 459 -17.22 0.43 -13.31
CA CYS A 459 -16.37 0.28 -14.50
C CYS A 459 -17.07 0.58 -15.84
N LEU A 460 -18.28 1.16 -15.80
CA LEU A 460 -19.13 1.43 -16.95
C LEU A 460 -19.46 0.17 -17.77
N VAL A 461 -19.63 -0.95 -17.07
CA VAL A 461 -20.04 -2.24 -17.65
C VAL A 461 -21.51 -2.19 -18.05
N SER A 462 -21.82 -2.69 -19.25
CA SER A 462 -23.19 -2.83 -19.75
C SER A 462 -23.54 -4.30 -20.00
N LYS A 463 -24.67 -4.56 -20.68
CA LYS A 463 -25.08 -5.91 -21.08
C LYS A 463 -24.03 -6.66 -21.93
N GLU A 464 -23.21 -5.95 -22.71
CA GLU A 464 -22.18 -6.58 -23.57
C GLU A 464 -20.99 -7.09 -22.72
N GLY A 465 -20.60 -6.33 -21.70
CA GLY A 465 -19.65 -6.77 -20.69
C GLY A 465 -20.17 -7.96 -19.89
N CYS A 466 -21.46 -7.96 -19.51
CA CYS A 466 -22.13 -9.11 -18.90
C CYS A 466 -22.06 -10.37 -19.79
N SER A 467 -22.24 -10.23 -21.09
CA SER A 467 -22.10 -11.34 -22.05
C SER A 467 -20.68 -11.94 -22.02
N SER A 468 -19.66 -11.08 -22.00
CA SER A 468 -18.26 -11.50 -21.92
C SER A 468 -17.94 -12.21 -20.59
N LEU A 469 -18.43 -11.66 -19.48
CA LEU A 469 -18.29 -12.26 -18.14
C LEU A 469 -19.00 -13.62 -18.07
N THR A 470 -20.21 -13.73 -18.62
CA THR A 470 -20.96 -14.99 -18.70
C THR A 470 -20.17 -16.06 -19.45
N SER A 471 -19.55 -15.68 -20.58
CA SER A 471 -18.68 -16.58 -21.33
C SER A 471 -17.46 -17.04 -20.52
N ALA A 472 -16.86 -16.15 -19.72
CA ALA A 472 -15.73 -16.47 -18.85
C ALA A 472 -16.13 -17.40 -17.68
N LEU A 473 -17.27 -17.13 -17.02
CA LEU A 473 -17.79 -17.96 -15.92
C LEU A 473 -18.15 -19.39 -16.37
N ASN A 474 -18.53 -19.56 -17.63
CA ASN A 474 -18.87 -20.85 -18.23
C ASN A 474 -17.66 -21.59 -18.83
N SER A 475 -16.53 -20.91 -19.01
CA SER A 475 -15.30 -21.52 -19.52
C SER A 475 -14.54 -22.18 -18.37
N ASN A 476 -13.88 -23.33 -18.63
CA ASN A 476 -12.90 -24.03 -17.76
C ASN A 476 -13.10 -23.79 -16.25
N PRO A 477 -13.61 -24.77 -15.47
CA PRO A 477 -14.32 -24.50 -14.20
C PRO A 477 -13.79 -23.27 -13.48
N SER A 478 -14.56 -22.18 -13.56
CA SER A 478 -14.10 -20.89 -13.10
C SER A 478 -13.73 -20.98 -11.62
N HIS A 479 -12.54 -20.50 -11.28
CA HIS A 479 -12.09 -20.39 -9.89
C HIS A 479 -12.67 -19.17 -9.17
N LEU A 480 -13.40 -18.32 -9.90
CA LEU A 480 -13.98 -17.10 -9.37
C LEU A 480 -15.10 -17.43 -8.38
N ARG A 481 -14.92 -16.99 -7.13
CA ARG A 481 -15.86 -17.13 -6.02
C ARG A 481 -16.58 -15.83 -5.72
N GLU A 482 -15.97 -14.69 -5.99
CA GLU A 482 -16.54 -13.38 -5.72
C GLU A 482 -16.44 -12.46 -6.94
N LEU A 483 -17.58 -11.90 -7.33
CA LEU A 483 -17.69 -10.95 -8.42
C LEU A 483 -18.50 -9.74 -7.96
N ASP A 484 -17.86 -8.57 -7.99
CA ASP A 484 -18.51 -7.29 -7.71
C ASP A 484 -18.67 -6.47 -8.99
N LEU A 485 -19.92 -6.25 -9.38
CA LEU A 485 -20.33 -5.45 -10.53
C LEU A 485 -21.12 -4.22 -10.11
N SER A 486 -21.07 -3.82 -8.84
CA SER A 486 -21.87 -2.71 -8.30
C SER A 486 -21.63 -1.41 -9.07
N ASN A 487 -22.60 -0.50 -9.08
CA ASN A 487 -22.51 0.82 -9.69
C ASN A 487 -22.22 0.80 -11.21
N ASN A 488 -22.68 -0.23 -11.93
CA ASN A 488 -22.59 -0.33 -13.40
C ASN A 488 -23.99 -0.30 -14.04
N ASP A 489 -24.12 0.06 -15.32
CA ASP A 489 -25.42 0.15 -15.98
C ASP A 489 -25.85 -1.20 -16.63
N LEU A 490 -25.89 -2.27 -15.82
CA LEU A 490 -26.15 -3.63 -16.32
C LEU A 490 -27.58 -3.77 -16.87
N LYS A 491 -28.56 -3.19 -16.16
CA LYS A 491 -30.00 -3.32 -16.41
C LYS A 491 -30.47 -4.79 -16.41
N ASP A 492 -31.77 -5.01 -16.61
CA ASP A 492 -32.33 -6.37 -16.61
C ASP A 492 -31.73 -7.31 -17.68
N PRO A 493 -31.44 -6.87 -18.92
CA PRO A 493 -30.83 -7.75 -19.92
C PRO A 493 -29.43 -8.25 -19.52
N GLY A 494 -28.61 -7.40 -18.89
CA GLY A 494 -27.27 -7.79 -18.44
C GLY A 494 -27.32 -8.83 -17.33
N VAL A 495 -28.19 -8.63 -16.34
CA VAL A 495 -28.38 -9.60 -15.23
C VAL A 495 -28.95 -10.92 -15.74
N LYS A 496 -29.87 -10.89 -16.71
CA LYS A 496 -30.40 -12.10 -17.33
C LYS A 496 -29.29 -12.95 -17.96
N LEU A 497 -28.36 -12.33 -18.70
CA LEU A 497 -27.20 -13.02 -19.29
C LEU A 497 -26.31 -13.64 -18.20
N LEU A 498 -25.97 -12.87 -17.15
CA LEU A 498 -25.18 -13.38 -16.03
C LEU A 498 -25.86 -14.58 -15.36
N CYS A 499 -27.18 -14.51 -15.12
CA CYS A 499 -27.95 -15.59 -14.52
C CYS A 499 -27.91 -16.89 -15.32
N ASP A 500 -27.84 -16.80 -16.66
CA ASP A 500 -27.69 -17.99 -17.50
C ASP A 500 -26.33 -18.67 -17.31
N GLY A 501 -25.26 -17.89 -17.05
CA GLY A 501 -23.95 -18.44 -16.67
C GLY A 501 -23.90 -19.00 -15.25
N LEU A 502 -24.56 -18.36 -14.29
CA LEU A 502 -24.59 -18.80 -12.89
C LEU A 502 -25.30 -20.15 -12.68
N LYS A 503 -26.15 -20.56 -13.63
CA LYS A 503 -26.79 -21.89 -13.64
C LYS A 503 -25.85 -23.01 -14.10
N SER A 504 -24.68 -22.67 -14.65
CA SER A 504 -23.72 -23.68 -15.09
C SER A 504 -23.18 -24.48 -13.91
N PRO A 505 -23.09 -25.82 -14.00
CA PRO A 505 -22.47 -26.64 -12.96
C PRO A 505 -20.96 -26.39 -12.80
N HIS A 506 -20.35 -25.66 -13.74
CA HIS A 506 -18.94 -25.28 -13.72
C HIS A 506 -18.68 -23.90 -13.09
N CYS A 507 -19.74 -23.19 -12.68
CA CYS A 507 -19.62 -21.93 -11.98
C CYS A 507 -19.37 -22.17 -10.48
N SER A 508 -18.31 -21.55 -9.94
CA SER A 508 -17.95 -21.62 -8.52
C SER A 508 -18.31 -20.36 -7.74
N LEU A 509 -19.12 -19.46 -8.32
CA LEU A 509 -19.39 -18.16 -7.73
C LEU A 509 -20.27 -18.29 -6.48
N GLU A 510 -19.77 -17.78 -5.37
CA GLU A 510 -20.41 -17.79 -4.05
C GLU A 510 -20.96 -16.40 -3.68
N THR A 511 -20.29 -15.34 -4.12
CA THR A 511 -20.65 -13.94 -3.85
C THR A 511 -20.86 -13.17 -5.14
N LEU A 512 -22.04 -12.56 -5.28
CA LEU A 512 -22.37 -11.67 -6.38
C LEU A 512 -22.89 -10.34 -5.83
N ARG A 513 -22.19 -9.24 -6.15
CA ARG A 513 -22.65 -7.89 -5.83
C ARG A 513 -23.04 -7.13 -7.09
N MET A 514 -24.26 -6.61 -7.09
CA MET A 514 -24.84 -5.81 -8.19
C MET A 514 -25.59 -4.61 -7.60
N SER A 515 -25.04 -4.00 -6.56
CA SER A 515 -25.67 -2.85 -5.91
C SER A 515 -25.68 -1.66 -6.87
N GLY A 516 -26.82 -0.98 -7.03
CA GLY A 516 -26.89 0.22 -7.88
C GLY A 516 -26.69 -0.04 -9.36
N CYS A 517 -27.20 -1.16 -9.88
CA CYS A 517 -27.05 -1.58 -11.28
C CYS A 517 -28.24 -1.28 -12.21
N LYS A 518 -29.15 -0.41 -11.75
CA LYS A 518 -30.42 -0.04 -12.41
C LYS A 518 -31.30 -1.26 -12.72
N LEU A 519 -31.42 -2.17 -11.74
CA LEU A 519 -32.23 -3.38 -11.86
C LEU A 519 -33.70 -3.10 -11.50
N SER A 520 -34.63 -3.79 -12.17
CA SER A 520 -36.06 -3.78 -11.88
C SER A 520 -36.55 -5.15 -11.38
N GLU A 521 -37.86 -5.31 -11.21
CA GLU A 521 -38.49 -6.58 -10.86
C GLU A 521 -38.18 -7.72 -11.86
N ARG A 522 -37.86 -7.41 -13.12
CA ARG A 522 -37.51 -8.43 -14.13
C ARG A 522 -36.19 -9.14 -13.84
N SER A 523 -35.22 -8.44 -13.25
CA SER A 523 -33.96 -9.05 -12.79
C SER A 523 -34.19 -10.08 -11.68
N CYS A 524 -35.20 -9.85 -10.84
CA CYS A 524 -35.55 -10.74 -9.74
C CYS A 524 -36.06 -12.10 -10.21
N GLU A 525 -36.80 -12.15 -11.31
CA GLU A 525 -37.24 -13.42 -11.93
C GLU A 525 -36.03 -14.27 -12.39
N ALA A 526 -35.06 -13.63 -13.06
CA ALA A 526 -33.84 -14.32 -13.50
C ALA A 526 -33.03 -14.85 -12.31
N LEU A 527 -32.82 -14.03 -11.27
CA LEU A 527 -32.11 -14.45 -10.06
C LEU A 527 -32.86 -15.54 -9.28
N SER A 528 -34.18 -15.46 -9.19
CA SER A 528 -35.03 -16.48 -8.56
C SER A 528 -34.80 -17.87 -9.19
N SER A 529 -34.65 -17.90 -10.52
CA SER A 529 -34.32 -19.14 -11.24
C SER A 529 -32.90 -19.67 -10.97
N VAL A 530 -31.94 -18.80 -10.64
CA VAL A 530 -30.59 -19.20 -10.19
C VAL A 530 -30.65 -19.75 -8.77
N LEU A 531 -31.31 -19.05 -7.85
CA LEU A 531 -31.47 -19.47 -6.45
C LEU A 531 -32.20 -20.82 -6.33
N SER A 532 -33.09 -21.12 -7.28
CA SER A 532 -33.81 -22.40 -7.34
C SER A 532 -32.99 -23.55 -7.95
N SER A 533 -31.85 -23.26 -8.58
CA SER A 533 -31.06 -24.24 -9.33
C SER A 533 -30.18 -25.10 -8.43
N VAL A 534 -30.14 -26.41 -8.68
CA VAL A 534 -29.28 -27.38 -7.98
C VAL A 534 -27.79 -27.08 -8.18
N SER A 535 -27.42 -26.45 -9.31
CA SER A 535 -26.04 -26.08 -9.63
C SER A 535 -25.54 -24.82 -8.94
N SER A 536 -26.44 -24.00 -8.38
CA SER A 536 -26.07 -22.72 -7.78
C SER A 536 -25.17 -22.91 -6.56
N ARG A 537 -24.11 -22.10 -6.48
CA ARG A 537 -23.19 -22.03 -5.34
C ARG A 537 -23.34 -20.73 -4.54
N LEU A 538 -24.26 -19.85 -4.94
CA LEU A 538 -24.43 -18.53 -4.32
C LEU A 538 -24.80 -18.65 -2.85
N ARG A 539 -24.01 -17.96 -2.03
CA ARG A 539 -24.17 -17.75 -0.59
C ARG A 539 -24.45 -16.30 -0.26
N HIS A 540 -23.93 -15.35 -1.04
CA HIS A 540 -24.07 -13.93 -0.76
C HIS A 540 -24.52 -13.18 -2.02
N VAL A 541 -25.64 -12.48 -1.92
CA VAL A 541 -26.18 -11.66 -3.01
C VAL A 541 -26.49 -10.26 -2.48
N ASP A 542 -25.87 -9.26 -3.10
CA ASP A 542 -26.13 -7.86 -2.82
C ASP A 542 -26.84 -7.20 -4.01
N LEU A 543 -28.13 -6.89 -3.81
CA LEU A 543 -28.98 -6.19 -4.78
C LEU A 543 -29.33 -4.79 -4.30
N SER A 544 -28.62 -4.28 -3.29
CA SER A 544 -28.89 -2.98 -2.71
C SER A 544 -29.00 -1.92 -3.78
N ASN A 545 -29.73 -0.86 -3.48
CA ASN A 545 -29.79 0.31 -4.31
C ASN A 545 -30.35 0.06 -5.72
N ASN A 546 -31.22 -0.92 -5.91
CA ASN A 546 -31.96 -1.14 -7.16
C ASN A 546 -33.47 -1.00 -6.93
N ASP A 547 -34.21 -0.48 -7.91
CA ASP A 547 -35.65 -0.20 -7.78
C ASP A 547 -36.51 -1.46 -7.99
N LEU A 548 -36.28 -2.48 -7.15
CA LEU A 548 -36.91 -3.80 -7.26
C LEU A 548 -38.38 -3.81 -6.85
N GLN A 549 -38.75 -2.95 -5.88
CA GLN A 549 -40.08 -2.84 -5.29
C GLN A 549 -40.59 -4.17 -4.70
N ASP A 550 -41.82 -4.18 -4.19
CA ASP A 550 -42.43 -5.37 -3.58
C ASP A 550 -42.58 -6.53 -4.58
N GLN A 551 -42.89 -6.21 -5.84
CA GLN A 551 -43.06 -7.23 -6.88
C GLN A 551 -41.74 -7.96 -7.20
N GLY A 552 -40.61 -7.25 -7.24
CA GLY A 552 -39.31 -7.87 -7.42
C GLY A 552 -38.95 -8.76 -6.22
N VAL A 553 -39.17 -8.27 -5.00
CA VAL A 553 -38.94 -9.07 -3.78
C VAL A 553 -39.80 -10.32 -3.75
N LYS A 554 -41.07 -10.24 -4.17
CA LYS A 554 -41.96 -11.39 -4.29
C LYS A 554 -41.42 -12.45 -5.26
N LEU A 555 -40.89 -12.03 -6.41
CA LEU A 555 -40.26 -12.95 -7.38
C LEU A 555 -39.00 -13.61 -6.80
N LEU A 556 -38.15 -12.87 -6.09
CA LEU A 556 -36.99 -13.44 -5.38
C LEU A 556 -37.41 -14.46 -4.32
N CYS A 557 -38.50 -14.18 -3.60
CA CYS A 557 -39.03 -15.05 -2.56
C CYS A 557 -39.42 -16.43 -3.10
N ASP A 558 -39.88 -16.54 -4.34
CA ASP A 558 -40.17 -17.84 -4.95
C ASP A 558 -38.91 -18.72 -5.08
N GLY A 559 -37.76 -18.09 -5.34
CA GLY A 559 -36.46 -18.78 -5.39
C GLY A 559 -35.92 -19.12 -4.01
N LEU A 560 -36.09 -18.22 -3.03
CA LEU A 560 -35.71 -18.47 -1.63
C LEU A 560 -36.48 -19.63 -1.01
N LYS A 561 -37.71 -19.89 -1.46
CA LYS A 561 -38.53 -21.03 -1.00
C LYS A 561 -38.06 -22.38 -1.55
N SER A 562 -37.17 -22.40 -2.55
CA SER A 562 -36.68 -23.64 -3.14
C SER A 562 -35.82 -24.42 -2.14
N PRO A 563 -35.97 -25.76 -2.04
CA PRO A 563 -35.11 -26.59 -1.20
C PRO A 563 -33.65 -26.64 -1.69
N HIS A 564 -33.38 -26.13 -2.89
CA HIS A 564 -32.03 -26.01 -3.46
C HIS A 564 -31.39 -24.66 -3.16
N CYS A 565 -32.13 -23.71 -2.57
CA CYS A 565 -31.59 -22.40 -2.25
C CYS A 565 -30.55 -22.52 -1.12
N SER A 566 -29.36 -22.01 -1.38
CA SER A 566 -28.21 -22.14 -0.49
C SER A 566 -27.76 -20.79 0.09
N LEU A 567 -28.55 -19.74 -0.17
CA LEU A 567 -28.21 -18.35 0.13
C LEU A 567 -28.20 -18.08 1.64
N GLU A 568 -27.14 -17.42 2.10
CA GLU A 568 -26.88 -17.09 3.50
C GLU A 568 -27.00 -15.59 3.77
N THR A 569 -26.60 -14.74 2.81
CA THR A 569 -26.72 -13.28 2.92
C THR A 569 -27.50 -12.72 1.74
N LEU A 570 -28.53 -11.93 2.03
CA LEU A 570 -29.28 -11.15 1.05
C LEU A 570 -29.35 -9.69 1.48
N SER A 571 -28.80 -8.80 0.66
CA SER A 571 -28.96 -7.36 0.84
C SER A 571 -29.95 -6.79 -0.17
N LEU A 572 -31.02 -6.19 0.35
CA LEU A 572 -32.08 -5.47 -0.38
C LEU A 572 -32.16 -4.02 0.10
N SER A 573 -31.06 -3.49 0.63
CA SER A 573 -31.00 -2.14 1.19
C SER A 573 -31.34 -1.10 0.12
N GLY A 574 -32.28 -0.19 0.39
CA GLY A 574 -32.63 0.86 -0.57
C GLY A 574 -33.34 0.37 -1.83
N CYS A 575 -34.13 -0.70 -1.75
CA CYS A 575 -34.83 -1.33 -2.88
C CYS A 575 -36.32 -0.98 -3.06
N LEU A 576 -36.82 0.01 -2.31
CA LEU A 576 -38.23 0.43 -2.30
C LEU A 576 -39.18 -0.68 -1.81
N VAL A 577 -38.72 -1.48 -0.84
CA VAL A 577 -39.52 -2.54 -0.21
C VAL A 577 -40.50 -1.93 0.80
N SER A 578 -41.77 -2.29 0.73
CA SER A 578 -42.82 -1.89 1.67
C SER A 578 -43.20 -3.04 2.62
N GLU A 579 -44.30 -2.86 3.37
CA GLU A 579 -44.94 -3.93 4.16
C GLU A 579 -45.25 -5.18 3.31
N GLU A 580 -45.66 -5.02 2.05
CA GLU A 580 -46.03 -6.14 1.19
C GLU A 580 -44.82 -7.02 0.86
N GLY A 581 -43.69 -6.40 0.50
CA GLY A 581 -42.43 -7.09 0.27
C GLY A 581 -41.91 -7.79 1.54
N CYS A 582 -42.04 -7.15 2.70
CA CYS A 582 -41.68 -7.75 3.99
C CYS A 582 -42.56 -8.95 4.35
N SER A 583 -43.85 -8.91 4.00
CA SER A 583 -44.76 -10.04 4.15
C SER A 583 -44.34 -11.22 3.26
N SER A 584 -43.91 -10.93 2.02
CA SER A 584 -43.39 -11.94 1.09
C SER A 584 -42.10 -12.59 1.60
N LEU A 585 -41.16 -11.79 2.12
CA LEU A 585 -39.92 -12.26 2.74
C LEU A 585 -40.20 -13.13 3.96
N THR A 586 -41.11 -12.70 4.84
CA THR A 586 -41.54 -13.48 6.01
C THR A 586 -42.11 -14.83 5.59
N SER A 587 -42.93 -14.87 4.53
CA SER A 587 -43.45 -16.12 3.97
C SER A 587 -42.33 -17.03 3.44
N ALA A 588 -41.31 -16.48 2.77
CA ALA A 588 -40.18 -17.25 2.28
C ALA A 588 -39.30 -17.80 3.42
N LEU A 589 -39.04 -17.00 4.45
CA LEU A 589 -38.23 -17.41 5.61
C LEU A 589 -38.93 -18.45 6.50
N ASN A 590 -40.26 -18.49 6.47
CA ASN A 590 -41.04 -19.55 7.11
C ASN A 590 -41.00 -20.89 6.36
N SER A 591 -40.54 -20.91 5.09
CA SER A 591 -40.31 -22.14 4.36
C SER A 591 -39.08 -22.86 4.90
N ASN A 592 -39.19 -24.17 5.11
CA ASN A 592 -38.12 -25.00 5.67
C ASN A 592 -37.59 -25.95 4.58
N PRO A 593 -36.27 -25.96 4.28
CA PRO A 593 -35.20 -25.20 4.94
C PRO A 593 -34.94 -23.82 4.32
N SER A 594 -34.86 -22.79 5.17
CA SER A 594 -34.21 -21.52 4.84
C SER A 594 -32.78 -21.51 5.38
N HIS A 595 -31.83 -21.14 4.53
CA HIS A 595 -30.40 -21.03 4.87
C HIS A 595 -29.96 -19.60 5.20
N LEU A 596 -30.87 -18.63 5.09
CA LEU A 596 -30.55 -17.22 5.24
C LEU A 596 -30.17 -16.89 6.69
N ARG A 597 -28.97 -16.33 6.85
CA ARG A 597 -28.38 -15.86 8.11
C ARG A 597 -28.38 -14.34 8.23
N GLU A 598 -28.28 -13.64 7.11
CA GLU A 598 -28.23 -12.17 7.10
C GLU A 598 -29.20 -11.59 6.07
N LEU A 599 -30.04 -10.66 6.52
CA LEU A 599 -30.97 -9.92 5.70
C LEU A 599 -30.84 -8.42 5.98
N ASP A 600 -30.46 -7.66 4.96
CA ASP A 600 -30.38 -6.20 5.04
C ASP A 600 -31.53 -5.55 4.27
N LEU A 601 -32.42 -4.89 5.00
CA LEU A 601 -33.57 -4.13 4.51
C LEU A 601 -33.46 -2.63 4.86
N SER A 602 -32.26 -2.15 5.21
CA SER A 602 -32.03 -0.74 5.52
C SER A 602 -32.47 0.16 4.35
N TYR A 603 -32.84 1.41 4.64
CA TYR A 603 -33.31 2.39 3.62
C TYR A 603 -34.50 1.93 2.77
N ASN A 604 -35.33 1.02 3.29
CA ASN A 604 -36.65 0.68 2.75
C ASN A 604 -37.79 1.28 3.60
N HIS A 605 -39.04 0.90 3.31
CA HIS A 605 -40.25 1.40 3.97
C HIS A 605 -41.14 0.24 4.48
N PRO A 606 -40.61 -0.70 5.29
CA PRO A 606 -41.35 -1.88 5.73
C PRO A 606 -42.62 -1.56 6.53
N GLY A 607 -42.69 -0.36 7.13
CA GLY A 607 -43.79 0.05 8.02
C GLY A 607 -43.81 -0.73 9.34
N ASP A 608 -44.58 -0.23 10.31
CA ASP A 608 -44.68 -0.83 11.65
C ASP A 608 -45.07 -2.32 11.61
N SER A 609 -45.96 -2.66 10.68
CA SER A 609 -46.46 -3.99 10.38
C SER A 609 -45.37 -4.91 9.83
N GLY A 610 -44.64 -4.49 8.80
CA GLY A 610 -43.52 -5.24 8.23
C GLY A 610 -42.39 -5.45 9.22
N GLU A 611 -42.02 -4.42 9.98
CA GLU A 611 -41.01 -4.50 11.05
C GLU A 611 -41.43 -5.49 12.14
N LYS A 612 -42.70 -5.45 12.57
CA LYS A 612 -43.24 -6.37 13.57
C LYS A 612 -43.26 -7.82 13.07
N LEU A 613 -43.61 -8.05 11.80
CA LEU A 613 -43.62 -9.38 11.19
C LEU A 613 -42.21 -9.99 11.17
N LEU A 614 -41.22 -9.26 10.66
CA LEU A 614 -39.84 -9.73 10.58
C LEU A 614 -39.20 -9.90 11.97
N SER A 615 -39.47 -8.97 12.89
CA SER A 615 -38.99 -9.05 14.28
C SER A 615 -39.62 -10.21 15.06
N ALA A 616 -40.87 -10.58 14.75
CA ALA A 616 -41.50 -11.77 15.32
C ALA A 616 -40.86 -13.05 14.79
N GLY A 617 -40.51 -13.08 13.50
CA GLY A 617 -39.81 -14.21 12.87
C GLY A 617 -38.45 -14.52 13.50
N LEU A 618 -37.67 -13.50 13.91
CA LEU A 618 -36.41 -13.69 14.64
C LEU A 618 -36.55 -14.46 15.95
N LYS A 619 -37.74 -14.47 16.55
CA LYS A 619 -38.04 -15.25 17.78
C LYS A 619 -38.44 -16.69 17.47
N SER A 620 -38.67 -17.03 16.20
CA SER A 620 -39.07 -18.36 15.76
C SER A 620 -37.87 -19.31 15.77
N PRO A 621 -37.98 -20.52 16.34
CA PRO A 621 -36.91 -21.51 16.30
C PRO A 621 -36.65 -22.07 14.89
N HIS A 622 -37.52 -21.75 13.92
CA HIS A 622 -37.41 -22.21 12.54
C HIS A 622 -36.57 -21.30 11.65
N TRP A 623 -36.33 -20.05 12.06
CA TRP A 623 -35.47 -19.12 11.33
C TRP A 623 -34.01 -19.37 11.71
N ARG A 624 -33.11 -19.27 10.72
CA ARG A 624 -31.65 -19.30 10.92
C ARG A 624 -31.02 -17.91 10.82
N LEU A 625 -31.86 -16.88 10.78
CA LEU A 625 -31.45 -15.50 10.56
C LEU A 625 -30.76 -14.97 11.83
N ASP A 626 -29.45 -14.77 11.73
CA ASP A 626 -28.56 -14.25 12.78
C ASP A 626 -28.61 -12.70 12.82
N THR A 627 -28.69 -12.06 11.64
CA THR A 627 -28.65 -10.60 11.49
C THR A 627 -29.81 -10.10 10.63
N LEU A 628 -30.61 -9.18 11.17
CA LEU A 628 -31.61 -8.41 10.43
C LEU A 628 -31.31 -6.92 10.60
N ARG A 629 -31.11 -6.21 9.49
CA ARG A 629 -30.93 -4.75 9.48
C ARG A 629 -32.16 -4.10 8.86
N MET A 630 -32.75 -3.12 9.55
CA MET A 630 -33.93 -2.39 9.10
C MET A 630 -33.76 -0.89 9.36
N ASP A 631 -32.53 -0.36 9.34
CA ASP A 631 -32.35 1.07 9.61
C ASP A 631 -32.86 1.91 8.43
N HIS A 632 -33.97 2.62 8.61
CA HIS A 632 -34.60 3.42 7.55
C HIS A 632 -33.98 4.80 7.36
N ALA A 633 -33.04 5.22 8.22
CA ALA A 633 -32.54 6.60 8.24
C ALA A 633 -31.12 6.81 8.84
N GLY A 634 -30.24 5.80 8.81
CA GLY A 634 -28.89 5.92 9.39
C GLY A 634 -27.94 6.83 8.60
N GLU A 635 -27.10 7.62 9.27
CA GLU A 635 -26.07 8.47 8.64
C GLU A 635 -24.90 7.68 8.01
N GLN A 636 -24.69 6.44 8.45
CA GLN A 636 -23.43 5.69 8.27
C GLN A 636 -23.26 4.96 6.90
N TRP A 637 -24.25 4.96 6.00
CA TRP A 637 -24.16 4.24 4.70
C TRP A 637 -24.48 5.07 3.44
N LEU A 638 -24.64 6.39 3.55
CA LEU A 638 -25.06 7.28 2.45
C LEU A 638 -23.94 7.66 1.45
N LYS A 639 -22.75 7.04 1.51
CA LYS A 639 -21.53 7.59 0.89
C LYS A 639 -21.16 7.12 -0.52
N PRO A 640 -21.63 5.96 -1.05
CA PRO A 640 -21.44 5.65 -2.48
C PRO A 640 -22.72 5.73 -3.33
N GLY A 641 -23.90 5.45 -2.74
CA GLY A 641 -25.12 5.18 -3.51
C GLY A 641 -26.00 6.39 -3.85
N LEU A 642 -25.80 7.55 -3.22
CA LEU A 642 -26.69 8.71 -3.41
C LEU A 642 -26.66 9.27 -4.84
N ARG A 643 -25.48 9.28 -5.48
CA ARG A 643 -25.31 9.77 -6.85
C ARG A 643 -26.12 9.02 -7.88
N LYS A 644 -26.56 7.78 -7.61
CA LYS A 644 -27.43 7.04 -8.55
C LYS A 644 -28.82 7.68 -8.69
N TYR A 645 -29.26 8.42 -7.66
CA TYR A 645 -30.50 9.20 -7.69
C TYR A 645 -30.26 10.59 -8.27
N SER A 646 -29.14 10.81 -8.96
CA SER A 646 -28.85 12.10 -9.58
C SER A 646 -30.00 12.50 -10.49
N CYS A 647 -30.50 13.71 -10.26
CA CYS A 647 -31.59 14.29 -11.02
C CYS A 647 -31.06 15.55 -11.71
N GLU A 648 -31.34 15.67 -13.00
CA GLU A 648 -31.04 16.90 -13.73
C GLU A 648 -32.11 17.94 -13.37
N LEU A 649 -31.67 19.02 -12.73
CA LEU A 649 -32.53 20.13 -12.36
C LEU A 649 -32.44 21.23 -13.41
N GLU A 650 -33.61 21.76 -13.78
CA GLU A 650 -33.74 22.94 -14.63
C GLU A 650 -34.24 24.12 -13.80
N LEU A 651 -33.65 25.30 -13.96
CA LEU A 651 -34.08 26.52 -13.28
C LEU A 651 -35.34 27.10 -13.98
N ASP A 652 -36.39 27.42 -13.22
CA ASP A 652 -37.63 27.95 -13.80
C ASP A 652 -37.59 29.48 -13.93
N THR A 653 -37.29 29.96 -15.14
CA THR A 653 -37.27 31.39 -15.48
C THR A 653 -38.63 32.08 -15.33
N ASN A 654 -39.74 31.34 -15.23
CA ASN A 654 -41.07 31.92 -14.94
C ASN A 654 -41.24 32.28 -13.46
N THR A 655 -40.48 31.64 -12.57
CA THR A 655 -40.50 31.93 -11.13
C THR A 655 -39.42 32.93 -10.73
N MET A 656 -38.33 32.99 -11.47
CA MET A 656 -37.12 33.74 -11.16
C MET A 656 -37.34 35.24 -10.96
N HIS A 657 -36.85 35.81 -9.86
CA HIS A 657 -36.90 37.24 -9.61
C HIS A 657 -36.13 38.06 -10.68
N ARG A 658 -36.55 39.31 -10.94
CA ARG A 658 -35.93 40.18 -11.98
C ARG A 658 -34.48 40.58 -11.67
N ASN A 659 -34.07 40.60 -10.41
CA ASN A 659 -32.66 40.85 -10.03
C ASN A 659 -31.76 39.60 -10.03
N LEU A 660 -32.24 38.50 -10.58
CA LEU A 660 -31.44 37.29 -10.76
C LEU A 660 -31.10 37.14 -12.24
N LYS A 661 -29.82 36.95 -12.55
CA LYS A 661 -29.33 36.71 -13.91
C LYS A 661 -28.87 35.27 -14.07
N LEU A 662 -29.43 34.59 -15.06
CA LEU A 662 -29.06 33.25 -15.48
C LEU A 662 -27.83 33.29 -16.41
N SER A 663 -26.92 32.33 -16.27
CA SER A 663 -25.77 32.10 -17.16
C SER A 663 -26.18 31.49 -18.50
N ASP A 664 -25.30 31.56 -19.50
CA ASP A 664 -25.55 31.05 -20.86
C ASP A 664 -25.78 29.53 -20.90
N ASP A 665 -25.20 28.77 -19.97
CA ASP A 665 -25.38 27.33 -19.80
C ASP A 665 -26.62 26.96 -18.96
N ASN A 666 -27.40 27.95 -18.51
CA ASN A 666 -28.58 27.82 -17.67
C ASN A 666 -28.36 27.06 -16.34
N ARG A 667 -27.13 27.01 -15.82
CA ARG A 667 -26.81 26.31 -14.56
C ARG A 667 -26.49 27.22 -13.39
N LYS A 668 -26.08 28.46 -13.65
CA LYS A 668 -25.67 29.41 -12.62
C LYS A 668 -26.58 30.63 -12.58
N VAL A 669 -26.95 31.04 -11.37
CA VAL A 669 -27.73 32.24 -11.09
C VAL A 669 -26.91 33.19 -10.24
N THR A 670 -26.85 34.45 -10.67
CA THR A 670 -26.13 35.52 -9.98
C THR A 670 -27.08 36.65 -9.66
N HIS A 671 -27.01 37.19 -8.45
CA HIS A 671 -27.75 38.41 -8.12
C HIS A 671 -27.08 39.61 -8.79
N VAL A 672 -27.88 40.41 -9.50
CA VAL A 672 -27.45 41.63 -10.21
C VAL A 672 -28.32 42.82 -9.81
N THR A 673 -27.77 44.03 -9.91
CA THR A 673 -28.50 45.26 -9.56
C THR A 673 -29.48 45.68 -10.66
N GLU A 674 -29.22 45.31 -11.91
CA GLU A 674 -30.09 45.63 -13.03
C GLU A 674 -31.26 44.65 -13.14
N ASP A 675 -32.45 45.18 -13.42
CA ASP A 675 -33.61 44.35 -13.72
C ASP A 675 -33.43 43.60 -15.04
N GLN A 676 -33.51 42.27 -14.96
CA GLN A 676 -33.47 41.40 -16.11
C GLN A 676 -34.83 41.40 -16.84
N SER A 677 -34.76 41.38 -18.16
CA SER A 677 -35.92 41.48 -19.07
C SER A 677 -36.70 40.17 -19.19
N TYR A 678 -37.08 39.55 -18.07
CA TYR A 678 -37.97 38.38 -18.09
C TYR A 678 -39.43 38.80 -18.33
N PRO A 679 -40.23 38.00 -19.07
CA PRO A 679 -41.67 38.25 -19.24
C PRO A 679 -42.41 38.22 -17.91
N ASP A 680 -43.47 39.02 -17.76
CA ASP A 680 -44.33 38.92 -16.59
C ASP A 680 -44.99 37.54 -16.50
N HIS A 681 -45.07 37.00 -15.29
CA HIS A 681 -45.65 35.69 -15.03
C HIS A 681 -46.26 35.65 -13.62
N PRO A 682 -47.44 35.00 -13.42
CA PRO A 682 -48.09 34.92 -12.10
C PRO A 682 -47.19 34.23 -11.05
N ASP A 683 -46.41 33.23 -11.46
CA ASP A 683 -45.51 32.50 -10.58
C ASP A 683 -44.18 33.22 -10.28
N ARG A 684 -43.95 34.45 -10.76
CA ARG A 684 -42.69 35.17 -10.56
C ARG A 684 -42.56 35.71 -9.13
N PHE A 685 -41.43 35.51 -8.46
CA PHE A 685 -41.11 36.25 -7.23
C PHE A 685 -40.92 37.74 -7.55
N ASP A 686 -41.55 38.63 -6.80
CA ASP A 686 -41.60 40.08 -7.09
C ASP A 686 -40.80 40.97 -6.13
N VAL A 687 -40.55 40.52 -4.90
CA VAL A 687 -39.86 41.30 -3.86
C VAL A 687 -38.50 40.68 -3.51
N PHE A 688 -38.46 39.37 -3.28
CA PHE A 688 -37.26 38.69 -2.79
C PHE A 688 -36.55 37.96 -3.94
N PRO A 689 -35.21 38.00 -4.02
CA PRO A 689 -34.43 37.39 -5.09
C PRO A 689 -34.41 35.85 -4.98
N GLN A 690 -35.54 35.23 -5.31
CA GLN A 690 -35.79 33.80 -5.23
C GLN A 690 -36.15 33.21 -6.59
N LEU A 691 -36.00 31.89 -6.70
CA LEU A 691 -36.47 31.10 -7.83
C LEU A 691 -36.80 29.67 -7.38
N LEU A 692 -37.60 28.96 -8.18
CA LEU A 692 -37.78 27.52 -8.10
C LEU A 692 -37.18 26.84 -9.35
N CYS A 693 -36.81 25.58 -9.19
CA CYS A 693 -36.55 24.67 -10.30
C CYS A 693 -37.89 24.20 -10.91
N ARG A 694 -37.84 23.83 -12.19
CA ARG A 694 -38.99 23.37 -12.97
C ARG A 694 -39.49 21.96 -12.59
N PRO A 695 -38.63 20.92 -12.43
CA PRO A 695 -39.11 19.57 -12.14
C PRO A 695 -39.69 19.48 -10.72
N GLY A 696 -40.92 18.99 -10.61
CA GLY A 696 -41.53 18.60 -9.35
C GLY A 696 -41.09 17.20 -8.95
N LEU A 697 -40.49 17.07 -7.78
CA LEU A 697 -39.91 15.82 -7.27
C LEU A 697 -40.97 15.06 -6.48
N THR A 698 -41.13 13.77 -6.79
CA THR A 698 -42.08 12.85 -6.15
C THR A 698 -41.44 11.56 -5.64
N GLY A 699 -40.17 11.32 -5.97
CA GLY A 699 -39.42 10.11 -5.60
C GLY A 699 -38.12 10.44 -4.85
N ARG A 700 -37.10 9.62 -5.08
CA ARG A 700 -35.74 9.86 -4.57
C ARG A 700 -34.96 10.71 -5.57
N CYS A 701 -34.39 11.82 -5.14
CA CYS A 701 -33.63 12.72 -6.00
C CYS A 701 -32.45 13.31 -5.24
N TYR A 702 -31.31 13.33 -5.92
CA TYR A 702 -30.02 13.82 -5.44
C TYR A 702 -29.49 14.88 -6.40
N TRP A 703 -29.05 16.02 -5.86
CA TRP A 703 -28.37 17.04 -6.64
C TRP A 703 -27.29 17.73 -5.81
N GLU A 704 -26.35 18.35 -6.51
CA GLU A 704 -25.26 19.09 -5.89
C GLU A 704 -25.30 20.57 -6.33
N VAL A 705 -24.97 21.43 -5.38
CA VAL A 705 -25.03 22.88 -5.53
C VAL A 705 -23.74 23.47 -5.00
N GLU A 706 -23.12 24.34 -5.79
CA GLU A 706 -21.99 25.16 -5.37
C GLU A 706 -22.40 26.64 -5.38
N TRP A 707 -21.78 27.46 -4.54
CA TRP A 707 -22.12 28.88 -4.48
C TRP A 707 -20.94 29.77 -4.09
N ARG A 708 -21.18 31.08 -4.17
CA ARG A 708 -20.30 32.14 -3.66
C ARG A 708 -21.13 33.17 -2.91
N GLY A 709 -20.70 33.56 -1.73
CA GLY A 709 -21.42 34.48 -0.84
C GLY A 709 -22.53 33.80 -0.05
N ALA A 710 -23.62 34.52 0.23
CA ALA A 710 -24.73 34.03 1.03
C ALA A 710 -25.91 33.54 0.17
N VAL A 711 -26.43 32.36 0.49
CA VAL A 711 -27.50 31.69 -0.27
C VAL A 711 -28.39 30.86 0.65
N ASP A 712 -29.64 30.66 0.23
CA ASP A 712 -30.52 29.63 0.81
C ASP A 712 -30.77 28.55 -0.24
N ILE A 713 -30.50 27.31 0.13
CA ILE A 713 -30.74 26.10 -0.67
C ILE A 713 -31.95 25.40 -0.06
N SER A 714 -33.05 25.38 -0.81
CA SER A 714 -34.36 25.06 -0.27
C SER A 714 -35.10 24.01 -1.07
N LEU A 715 -36.07 23.38 -0.41
CA LEU A 715 -37.08 22.55 -1.03
C LEU A 715 -38.45 23.13 -0.66
N SER A 716 -39.35 23.30 -1.62
CA SER A 716 -40.63 23.99 -1.40
C SER A 716 -41.77 23.34 -2.18
N TYR A 717 -42.97 23.36 -1.64
CA TYR A 717 -44.16 23.12 -2.45
C TYR A 717 -44.37 24.23 -3.48
N ARG A 718 -45.10 23.91 -4.56
CA ARG A 718 -45.41 24.88 -5.63
C ARG A 718 -46.29 26.02 -5.14
N GLY A 719 -47.09 25.78 -4.08
CA GLY A 719 -48.04 26.73 -3.51
C GLY A 719 -47.43 27.85 -2.67
N ILE A 720 -46.09 27.88 -2.49
CA ILE A 720 -45.43 28.98 -1.76
C ILE A 720 -45.86 30.35 -2.31
N LYS A 721 -46.18 31.27 -1.40
CA LYS A 721 -46.55 32.63 -1.76
C LYS A 721 -45.33 33.35 -2.35
N ARG A 722 -45.52 34.05 -3.47
CA ARG A 722 -44.40 34.70 -4.21
C ARG A 722 -44.54 36.20 -4.35
N LYS A 723 -45.63 36.77 -3.82
CA LYS A 723 -46.01 38.17 -3.99
C LYS A 723 -46.10 38.90 -2.66
N GLY A 724 -45.44 40.05 -2.57
CA GLY A 724 -45.47 40.95 -1.41
C GLY A 724 -44.29 40.78 -0.44
N ILE A 725 -44.31 41.61 0.62
CA ILE A 725 -43.19 41.78 1.56
C ILE A 725 -43.26 40.87 2.80
N GLY A 726 -44.24 39.97 2.86
CA GLY A 726 -44.44 39.09 4.01
C GLY A 726 -43.36 38.03 4.13
N SER A 727 -43.04 37.62 5.37
CA SER A 727 -42.09 36.53 5.62
C SER A 727 -42.58 35.19 5.08
N ASP A 728 -43.89 35.03 4.89
CA ASP A 728 -44.50 33.86 4.24
C ASP A 728 -44.05 33.66 2.78
N CYS A 729 -43.44 34.68 2.17
CA CYS A 729 -42.89 34.61 0.82
C CYS A 729 -41.43 34.13 0.74
N LEU A 730 -40.73 34.02 1.88
CA LEU A 730 -39.32 33.59 1.93
C LEU A 730 -39.19 32.10 2.24
N PHE A 731 -38.24 31.43 1.60
CA PHE A 731 -37.95 30.03 1.91
C PHE A 731 -37.57 29.82 3.39
N GLY A 732 -38.11 28.75 4.00
CA GLY A 732 -37.88 28.38 5.40
C GLY A 732 -38.70 29.18 6.43
N TYR A 733 -39.33 30.29 6.05
CA TYR A 733 -40.15 31.14 6.94
C TYR A 733 -41.65 30.81 6.91
N ASN A 734 -42.01 29.72 6.24
CA ASN A 734 -43.37 29.20 6.13
C ASN A 734 -43.37 27.67 6.34
N ASP A 735 -44.55 27.07 6.35
CA ASP A 735 -44.76 25.62 6.41
C ASP A 735 -44.65 24.92 5.05
N GLN A 736 -44.47 25.70 3.98
CA GLN A 736 -44.39 25.22 2.59
C GLN A 736 -42.96 24.87 2.16
N SER A 737 -41.94 25.21 2.95
CA SER A 737 -40.54 25.09 2.54
C SER A 737 -39.57 24.78 3.68
N TRP A 738 -38.48 24.11 3.31
CA TRP A 738 -37.37 23.69 4.17
C TRP A 738 -36.06 24.19 3.57
N SER A 739 -35.24 24.87 4.37
CA SER A 739 -34.07 25.60 3.85
C SER A 739 -32.80 25.30 4.63
N LEU A 740 -31.72 25.06 3.90
CA LEU A 740 -30.35 25.20 4.37
C LEU A 740 -29.85 26.61 3.99
N ILE A 741 -29.50 27.40 4.98
CA ILE A 741 -29.03 28.78 4.86
C ILE A 741 -27.53 28.79 5.11
N TYR A 742 -26.79 29.47 4.24
CA TYR A 742 -25.37 29.74 4.44
C TYR A 742 -25.11 31.25 4.38
N SER A 743 -24.37 31.76 5.37
CA SER A 743 -23.82 33.12 5.36
C SER A 743 -22.39 33.15 5.89
N ASP A 744 -21.56 34.07 5.37
CA ASP A 744 -20.14 34.16 5.74
C ASP A 744 -19.93 34.55 7.22
N ASP A 745 -20.92 35.21 7.84
CA ASP A 745 -20.88 35.64 9.24
C ASP A 745 -21.33 34.55 10.25
N ARG A 746 -22.17 33.59 9.83
CA ARG A 746 -22.81 32.62 10.75
C ARG A 746 -22.62 31.16 10.35
N GLY A 747 -22.06 30.87 9.19
CA GLY A 747 -21.92 29.51 8.67
C GLY A 747 -23.27 28.90 8.27
N TYR A 748 -23.42 27.59 8.46
CA TYR A 748 -24.64 26.87 8.12
C TYR A 748 -25.72 27.02 9.20
N SER A 749 -26.97 27.18 8.76
CA SER A 749 -28.15 26.99 9.60
C SER A 749 -29.28 26.36 8.79
N VAL A 750 -30.19 25.67 9.45
CA VAL A 750 -31.41 25.15 8.83
C VAL A 750 -32.63 25.86 9.35
N ARG A 751 -33.64 26.03 8.49
CA ARG A 751 -34.87 26.75 8.84
C ARG A 751 -36.11 26.11 8.23
N HIS A 752 -37.17 26.03 9.03
CA HIS A 752 -38.52 25.63 8.63
C HIS A 752 -39.55 26.29 9.58
N CYS A 753 -40.71 26.72 9.08
CA CYS A 753 -41.73 27.45 9.85
C CYS A 753 -41.16 28.65 10.64
N GLY A 754 -40.14 29.32 10.10
CA GLY A 754 -39.45 30.44 10.75
C GLY A 754 -38.51 30.05 11.90
N THR A 755 -38.47 28.77 12.30
CA THR A 755 -37.59 28.27 13.36
C THR A 755 -36.23 27.91 12.76
N GLY A 756 -35.16 28.60 13.19
CA GLY A 756 -33.80 28.43 12.70
C GLY A 756 -32.89 27.74 13.71
N THR A 757 -32.09 26.76 13.27
CA THR A 757 -31.08 26.06 14.10
C THR A 757 -29.71 26.18 13.44
N PRO A 758 -28.67 26.71 14.14
CA PRO A 758 -27.31 26.76 13.61
C PRO A 758 -26.68 25.36 13.57
N ILE A 759 -25.82 25.12 12.58
CA ILE A 759 -25.12 23.83 12.38
C ILE A 759 -23.62 24.04 12.58
N MET A 760 -23.03 23.27 13.50
CA MET A 760 -21.59 23.27 13.77
C MET A 760 -20.88 22.30 12.81
N SER A 761 -20.38 22.79 11.66
CA SER A 761 -19.64 21.99 10.68
C SER A 761 -18.51 22.79 10.03
N SER A 762 -17.47 22.11 9.52
CA SER A 762 -16.47 22.71 8.65
C SER A 762 -17.15 23.26 7.39
N VAL A 763 -16.79 24.49 7.01
CA VAL A 763 -17.41 25.20 5.87
C VAL A 763 -16.91 24.64 4.55
N SER A 764 -17.85 24.30 3.65
CA SER A 764 -17.60 24.05 2.24
C SER A 764 -18.57 24.87 1.40
N HIS A 765 -18.12 25.48 0.30
CA HIS A 765 -19.01 26.22 -0.61
C HIS A 765 -19.73 25.30 -1.62
N ARG A 766 -19.89 24.03 -1.26
CA ARG A 766 -20.59 23.00 -2.04
C ARG A 766 -21.34 22.05 -1.10
N VAL A 767 -22.60 21.80 -1.42
CA VAL A 767 -23.45 20.85 -0.70
C VAL A 767 -24.14 19.91 -1.65
N SER A 768 -24.47 18.72 -1.16
CA SER A 768 -25.48 17.87 -1.79
C SER A 768 -26.79 17.92 -1.02
N VAL A 769 -27.87 17.74 -1.78
CA VAL A 769 -29.22 17.63 -1.27
C VAL A 769 -29.78 16.30 -1.72
N TYR A 770 -30.37 15.57 -0.77
CA TYR A 770 -31.06 14.31 -1.04
C TYR A 770 -32.47 14.37 -0.47
N VAL A 771 -33.46 14.14 -1.33
CA VAL A 771 -34.85 13.97 -0.91
C VAL A 771 -35.29 12.53 -1.17
N ASP A 772 -35.96 11.94 -0.19
CA ASP A 772 -36.74 10.71 -0.35
C ASP A 772 -38.19 11.08 -0.03
N CYS A 773 -38.97 11.40 -1.08
CA CYS A 773 -40.35 11.85 -0.92
C CYS A 773 -41.24 10.77 -0.27
N PRO A 774 -41.20 9.49 -0.69
CA PRO A 774 -41.91 8.40 -0.01
C PRO A 774 -41.54 8.23 1.46
N ALA A 775 -40.25 8.34 1.81
CA ALA A 775 -39.79 8.25 3.20
C ALA A 775 -40.10 9.49 4.04
N GLY A 776 -40.44 10.61 3.38
CA GLY A 776 -40.63 11.87 4.08
C GLY A 776 -39.34 12.47 4.61
N THR A 777 -38.21 12.29 3.92
CA THR A 777 -36.91 12.81 4.38
C THR A 777 -36.27 13.77 3.39
N LEU A 778 -35.67 14.84 3.91
CA LEU A 778 -34.84 15.79 3.17
C LEU A 778 -33.53 15.98 3.93
N SER A 779 -32.42 15.58 3.32
CA SER A 779 -31.09 15.62 3.93
C SER A 779 -30.14 16.53 3.16
N PHE A 780 -29.30 17.24 3.91
CA PHE A 780 -28.25 18.11 3.40
C PHE A 780 -26.89 17.59 3.84
N TYR A 781 -25.90 17.65 2.93
CA TYR A 781 -24.52 17.26 3.23
C TYR A 781 -23.54 18.30 2.70
N SER A 782 -22.52 18.61 3.48
CA SER A 782 -21.35 19.35 3.02
C SER A 782 -20.41 18.41 2.27
N ILE A 783 -19.76 18.89 1.21
CA ILE A 783 -18.83 18.09 0.40
C ILE A 783 -17.40 18.55 0.65
N SER A 784 -16.52 17.67 1.13
CA SER A 784 -15.09 17.94 1.34
C SER A 784 -14.25 16.76 0.89
N SER A 785 -13.28 16.97 0.00
CA SER A 785 -12.41 15.90 -0.56
C SER A 785 -13.19 14.65 -1.02
N ASP A 786 -14.28 14.88 -1.77
CA ASP A 786 -15.24 13.87 -2.25
C ASP A 786 -15.93 13.02 -1.15
N SER A 787 -15.83 13.43 0.11
CA SER A 787 -16.57 12.85 1.23
C SER A 787 -17.80 13.69 1.56
N LEU A 788 -18.95 13.03 1.69
CA LEU A 788 -20.18 13.66 2.20
C LEU A 788 -20.13 13.75 3.73
N ILE A 789 -20.34 14.95 4.27
CA ILE A 789 -20.47 15.21 5.70
C ILE A 789 -21.91 15.60 5.95
N HIS A 790 -22.66 14.80 6.71
CA HIS A 790 -24.06 15.10 7.01
C HIS A 790 -24.17 16.43 7.78
N LEU A 791 -25.09 17.28 7.34
CA LEU A 791 -25.39 18.56 7.99
C LEU A 791 -26.70 18.46 8.78
N HIS A 792 -27.78 18.01 8.13
CA HIS A 792 -29.09 17.93 8.74
C HIS A 792 -30.06 17.07 7.92
N THR A 793 -31.05 16.48 8.59
CA THR A 793 -32.19 15.81 7.95
C THR A 793 -33.51 16.31 8.53
N PHE A 794 -34.35 16.90 7.67
CA PHE A 794 -35.76 17.12 7.98
C PHE A 794 -36.55 15.83 7.80
N ARG A 795 -37.47 15.56 8.72
CA ARG A 795 -38.47 14.50 8.63
C ARG A 795 -39.85 15.13 8.58
N THR A 796 -40.60 14.83 7.53
CA THR A 796 -41.92 15.40 7.25
C THR A 796 -42.73 14.44 6.38
N THR A 797 -44.01 14.70 6.15
CA THR A 797 -44.80 13.96 5.16
C THR A 797 -45.04 14.87 3.96
N PHE A 798 -44.45 14.55 2.82
CA PHE A 798 -44.67 15.31 1.60
C PHE A 798 -46.04 14.96 1.01
N THR A 799 -46.94 15.94 0.92
CA THR A 799 -48.33 15.73 0.47
C THR A 799 -48.54 15.99 -1.01
N GLU A 800 -47.60 16.68 -1.66
CA GLU A 800 -47.62 17.03 -3.08
C GLU A 800 -46.17 17.11 -3.61
N PRO A 801 -45.96 17.23 -4.95
CA PRO A 801 -44.61 17.36 -5.50
C PRO A 801 -43.86 18.57 -4.93
N VAL A 802 -42.57 18.37 -4.66
CA VAL A 802 -41.69 19.38 -4.08
C VAL A 802 -40.66 19.88 -5.09
N TYR A 803 -40.30 21.16 -5.01
CA TYR A 803 -39.51 21.87 -5.99
C TYR A 803 -38.25 22.44 -5.32
N PRO A 804 -37.04 22.09 -5.81
CA PRO A 804 -35.82 22.75 -5.37
C PRO A 804 -35.92 24.25 -5.62
N GLY A 805 -35.38 25.06 -4.72
CA GLY A 805 -35.46 26.51 -4.79
C GLY A 805 -34.24 27.19 -4.19
N PHE A 806 -33.95 28.39 -4.68
CA PHE A 806 -32.78 29.15 -4.24
C PHE A 806 -33.17 30.59 -3.92
N TRP A 807 -32.67 31.10 -2.79
CA TRP A 807 -32.56 32.54 -2.52
C TRP A 807 -31.09 32.95 -2.67
N VAL A 808 -30.83 34.06 -3.37
CA VAL A 808 -29.46 34.55 -3.63
C VAL A 808 -29.31 35.96 -3.11
N CYS A 809 -28.41 36.15 -2.14
CA CYS A 809 -28.12 37.45 -1.55
C CYS A 809 -27.44 38.40 -2.58
N PRO A 810 -27.59 39.74 -2.48
CA PRO A 810 -26.81 40.67 -3.28
C PRO A 810 -25.30 40.39 -3.29
N GLY A 811 -24.70 40.36 -4.48
CA GLY A 811 -23.28 40.05 -4.68
C GLY A 811 -22.93 38.55 -4.62
N SER A 812 -23.92 37.67 -4.44
CA SER A 812 -23.76 36.22 -4.34
C SER A 812 -24.19 35.50 -5.63
N SER A 813 -23.81 34.23 -5.77
CA SER A 813 -24.21 33.38 -6.89
C SER A 813 -24.34 31.93 -6.47
N VAL A 814 -25.23 31.18 -7.12
CA VAL A 814 -25.46 29.75 -6.91
C VAL A 814 -25.41 29.01 -8.26
N SER A 815 -24.88 27.78 -8.28
CA SER A 815 -24.69 26.98 -9.49
C SER A 815 -25.04 25.52 -9.25
N LEU A 816 -25.75 24.90 -10.19
CA LEU A 816 -26.05 23.47 -10.21
C LEU A 816 -24.84 22.69 -10.76
N CYS A 817 -24.27 21.80 -9.94
CA CYS A 817 -23.09 21.02 -10.33
C CYS A 817 -23.45 19.95 -11.39
N PRO A 818 -22.57 19.68 -12.37
CA PRO A 818 -22.65 18.46 -13.18
C PRO A 818 -22.32 17.24 -12.31
N LEU A 819 -23.13 16.19 -12.44
CA LEU A 819 -23.04 14.95 -11.66
C LEU A 819 -22.76 13.74 -12.53
#